data_AF-A0A5N5TK84-F1
#
_entry.id   AF-A0A5N5TK84-F1
#
_cell.length_a   1.000
_cell.length_b   1.000
_cell.length_c   1.000
_cell.angle_alpha   90.00
_cell.angle_beta   90.00
_cell.angle_gamma   90.00
#
_symmetry.space_group_name_H-M   'P 1'
#
loop_
_entity.id
_entity.type
_entity.pdbx_description
1 polymer ?
#
loop_
_entity_poly.entity_id
_entity_poly.type
_entity_poly.pdbx_seq_one_letter_code
_entity_poly.pdbx_strand_id
1 'polypeptide(L)'
;GGNKYSDDLIKKFSEKSFRTLIEVLSPSVIEFMNGFAILSSKPDLHTEALENLLMFGLVNLELLCWQCDQKSASVSRIVKCVSCTDIILQSTDISALLNHSKNTNIIYSSISSLYGLISILVRPSVLPSLPEQVKSNLNLSDSSHIACQKLMELILWLENRKDKGVPPVILNPFRGIVIALGRTSVLNSVVRTPPELWSLGWNPEINGTSPINLPPFPSNLLQETEVLKQFIYRIGLLGFVDKQQFEETWMHLLSVLNATPNMETPLEEIPYINLSLSLAVRGITSLLVQTLLMPQPGNPHNSSLLSVSRDKLPRYLTTKGGHRLQKVMQQLHLKLKEVQHILRSGSKSSPKYHAGQLSVDYLASAILSSSHPATTEQDEDSLYEIGAREEKLNSSGLDVNSCLHFLHYLYSTWLSPQSGLCSSVIAEVVKSMSILCDLFTASAHHKWILETLVPLHSTHPVEDHITFQYIIIATCKALATLIAAKKEVSSFHIDGVLHIVEAGLRSIQISVRTCALHGILYLLQSPPPDNIPSLINMVASYIAKHNDGRVVESESHQITVWEVWVFLVEKYSTSSDPALPSTALQMALTAAASPSTSPRILHQVLRGVERLILVQESTPGTVEVVLKLAMDLVLNSPPAVSLAALPLFLTALHCSTKSQSAQLRLSDEFSRPEDLASDPELLLQFMEKLSVLFDRIRVCLPFEAGVLAGLLGTCLLDILPASQLLNKVITEYISSHQPHPHLLAATLFQVFEAAIHEGGENLVQEWVLLSLSNFTQRTPVALAVWCLTCFFIAASSNKWLRAGFPSVQARLGKLDESDIQVFCLAGAQFRKSLATEQQRNKFDDVFHSASSPGSPFEELLNCLKHSTEMKKT
;
A
#
# COMPACT_ATOMS: atom_id res chain seq x y z
N GLY A 1 -8.96 -13.94 -45.60
CA GLY A 1 -9.86 -15.11 -45.56
C GLY A 1 -10.21 -15.36 -44.12
N GLY A 2 -11.49 -15.34 -43.77
CA GLY A 2 -11.95 -15.59 -42.40
C GLY A 2 -11.51 -16.98 -41.95
N ASN A 3 -10.73 -17.03 -40.88
CA ASN A 3 -10.22 -18.28 -40.33
C ASN A 3 -11.39 -18.92 -39.57
N LYS A 4 -11.74 -20.19 -39.81
CA LYS A 4 -12.85 -20.86 -39.07
C LYS A 4 -12.72 -20.69 -37.55
N TYR A 5 -11.49 -20.62 -37.06
CA TYR A 5 -11.15 -20.32 -35.67
C TYR A 5 -11.68 -18.95 -35.18
N SER A 6 -11.53 -17.87 -35.96
CA SER A 6 -12.02 -16.56 -35.56
C SER A 6 -13.54 -16.51 -35.50
N ASP A 7 -14.21 -17.21 -36.42
CA ASP A 7 -15.67 -17.28 -36.45
C ASP A 7 -16.22 -18.06 -35.25
N ASP A 8 -15.58 -19.17 -34.90
CA ASP A 8 -15.92 -19.95 -33.71
C ASP A 8 -15.67 -19.17 -32.40
N LEU A 9 -14.58 -18.41 -32.33
CA LEU A 9 -14.23 -17.58 -31.18
C LEU A 9 -15.19 -16.40 -31.01
N ILE A 10 -15.57 -15.73 -32.10
CA ILE A 10 -16.61 -14.68 -32.09
C ILE A 10 -17.96 -15.28 -31.66
N LYS A 11 -18.31 -16.46 -32.16
CA LYS A 11 -19.53 -17.17 -31.74
C LYS A 11 -19.50 -17.43 -30.23
N LYS A 12 -18.38 -17.90 -29.68
CA LYS A 12 -18.23 -18.11 -28.23
C LYS A 12 -18.30 -16.81 -27.42
N PHE A 13 -17.65 -15.74 -27.88
CA PHE A 13 -17.72 -14.44 -27.19
C PHE A 13 -19.10 -13.79 -27.25
N SER A 14 -19.90 -14.10 -28.27
CA SER A 14 -21.29 -13.64 -28.37
C SER A 14 -22.22 -14.32 -27.35
N GLU A 15 -21.90 -15.55 -26.92
CA GLU A 15 -22.68 -16.29 -25.92
C GLU A 15 -22.70 -15.54 -24.58
N LYS A 16 -23.90 -15.21 -24.09
CA LYS A 16 -24.07 -14.48 -22.82
C LYS A 16 -23.59 -15.31 -21.62
N SER A 17 -23.86 -16.62 -21.62
CA SER A 17 -23.44 -17.56 -20.57
C SER A 17 -21.92 -17.55 -20.38
N PHE A 18 -21.17 -17.58 -21.49
CA PHE A 18 -19.71 -17.55 -21.46
C PHE A 18 -19.16 -16.22 -20.91
N ARG A 19 -19.72 -15.09 -21.35
CA ARG A 19 -19.34 -13.76 -20.82
C ARG A 19 -19.61 -13.65 -19.33
N THR A 20 -20.77 -14.09 -18.86
CA THR A 20 -21.12 -14.09 -17.44
C THR A 20 -20.21 -15.02 -16.62
N LEU A 21 -19.81 -16.17 -17.17
CA LEU A 21 -18.85 -17.06 -16.49
C LEU A 21 -17.50 -16.36 -16.25
N ILE A 22 -16.94 -15.72 -17.28
CA ILE A 22 -15.66 -15.02 -17.12
C ILE A 22 -15.81 -13.83 -16.17
N GLU A 23 -16.94 -13.11 -16.22
CA GLU A 23 -17.23 -12.02 -15.28
C GLU A 23 -17.24 -12.45 -13.81
N VAL A 24 -17.71 -13.67 -13.52
CA VAL A 24 -17.71 -14.26 -12.18
C VAL A 24 -16.32 -14.79 -11.80
N LEU A 25 -15.59 -15.39 -12.74
CA LEU A 25 -14.29 -16.00 -12.47
C LEU A 25 -13.17 -14.98 -12.29
N SER A 26 -13.14 -13.84 -13.01
CA SER A 26 -12.02 -12.88 -12.92
C SER A 26 -11.78 -12.38 -11.48
N PRO A 27 -12.80 -11.96 -10.70
CA PRO A 27 -12.61 -11.58 -9.30
C PRO A 27 -12.14 -12.73 -8.41
N SER A 28 -12.65 -13.94 -8.61
CA SER A 28 -12.24 -15.13 -7.84
C SER A 28 -10.78 -15.47 -8.06
N VAL A 29 -10.28 -15.36 -9.30
CA VAL A 29 -8.87 -15.58 -9.63
C VAL A 29 -7.98 -14.50 -9.01
N ILE A 30 -8.42 -13.23 -9.00
CA ILE A 30 -7.70 -12.14 -8.33
C ILE A 30 -7.53 -12.45 -6.83
N GLU A 31 -8.61 -12.81 -6.14
CA GLU A 31 -8.55 -13.15 -4.71
C GLU A 31 -7.70 -14.38 -4.44
N PHE A 32 -7.81 -15.41 -5.29
CA PHE A 32 -7.00 -16.62 -5.19
C PHE A 32 -5.50 -16.31 -5.29
N MET A 33 -5.09 -15.54 -6.30
CA MET A 33 -3.67 -15.22 -6.52
C MET A 33 -3.11 -14.29 -5.42
N ASN A 34 -3.89 -13.29 -4.98
CA ASN A 34 -3.49 -12.43 -3.87
C ASN A 34 -3.35 -13.21 -2.56
N GLY A 35 -4.29 -14.13 -2.28
CA GLY A 35 -4.20 -15.03 -1.13
C GLY A 35 -2.99 -15.96 -1.22
N PHE A 36 -2.76 -16.55 -2.39
CA PHE A 36 -1.63 -17.46 -2.64
C PHE A 36 -0.27 -16.80 -2.41
N ALA A 37 -0.12 -15.51 -2.74
CA ALA A 37 1.10 -14.76 -2.48
C ALA A 37 1.42 -14.56 -0.98
N ILE A 38 0.40 -14.58 -0.11
CA ILE A 38 0.51 -14.31 1.33
C ILE A 38 0.72 -15.60 2.15
N LEU A 39 0.37 -16.77 1.60
CA LEU A 39 0.47 -18.04 2.30
C LEU A 39 1.95 -18.40 2.61
N SER A 40 2.22 -18.68 3.88
CA SER A 40 3.55 -19.06 4.37
C SER A 40 4.02 -20.44 3.89
N SER A 41 3.07 -21.37 3.70
CA SER A 41 3.29 -22.66 3.04
C SER A 41 2.57 -22.64 1.70
N LYS A 42 3.32 -22.45 0.62
CA LYS A 42 2.76 -22.48 -0.74
C LYS A 42 2.54 -23.94 -1.14
N PRO A 43 1.29 -24.40 -1.35
CA PRO A 43 1.10 -25.68 -2.01
C PRO A 43 1.57 -25.54 -3.46
N ASP A 44 2.40 -26.49 -3.93
CA ASP A 44 2.86 -26.51 -5.31
C ASP A 44 1.65 -26.64 -6.25
N LEU A 45 1.44 -25.60 -7.07
CA LEU A 45 0.42 -25.66 -8.10
C LEU A 45 0.90 -26.59 -9.22
N HIS A 46 0.08 -27.57 -9.57
CA HIS A 46 0.36 -28.43 -10.72
C HIS A 46 0.53 -27.58 -12.00
N THR A 47 1.46 -27.99 -12.87
CA THR A 47 1.79 -27.29 -14.11
C THR A 47 0.58 -27.06 -15.01
N GLU A 48 -0.36 -28.01 -15.07
CA GLU A 48 -1.62 -27.87 -15.82
C GLU A 48 -2.50 -26.74 -15.28
N ALA A 49 -2.56 -26.53 -13.96
CA ALA A 49 -3.29 -25.42 -13.37
C ALA A 49 -2.66 -24.07 -13.74
N LEU A 50 -1.32 -24.00 -13.78
CA LEU A 50 -0.59 -22.80 -14.19
C LEU A 50 -0.82 -22.48 -15.68
N GLU A 51 -0.81 -23.49 -16.55
CA GLU A 51 -1.14 -23.34 -17.98
C GLU A 51 -2.58 -22.83 -18.18
N ASN A 52 -3.54 -23.39 -17.43
CA ASN A 52 -4.93 -22.94 -17.48
C ASN A 52 -5.11 -21.49 -16.99
N LEU A 53 -4.41 -21.08 -15.93
CA LEU A 53 -4.41 -19.69 -15.45
C LEU A 53 -3.83 -18.74 -16.50
N LEU A 54 -2.73 -19.12 -17.14
CA LEU A 54 -2.12 -18.33 -18.21
C LEU A 54 -3.09 -18.17 -19.40
N MET A 55 -3.71 -19.26 -19.84
CA MET A 55 -4.72 -19.23 -20.91
C MET A 55 -5.94 -18.40 -20.52
N PHE A 56 -6.37 -18.46 -19.26
CA PHE A 56 -7.46 -17.62 -18.75
C PHE A 56 -7.10 -16.13 -18.81
N GLY A 57 -5.85 -15.75 -18.49
CA GLY A 57 -5.36 -14.39 -18.68
C GLY A 57 -5.47 -13.91 -20.12
N LEU A 58 -5.04 -14.74 -21.09
CA LEU A 58 -5.18 -14.44 -22.52
C LEU A 58 -6.64 -14.25 -22.94
N VAL A 59 -7.52 -15.19 -22.58
CA VAL A 59 -8.94 -15.13 -22.92
C VAL A 59 -9.61 -13.87 -22.36
N ASN A 60 -9.20 -13.42 -21.16
CA ASN A 60 -9.67 -12.15 -20.60
C ASN A 60 -9.29 -10.96 -21.49
N LEU A 61 -8.06 -10.91 -22.00
CA LEU A 61 -7.61 -9.83 -22.88
C LEU A 61 -8.30 -9.85 -24.25
N GLU A 62 -8.43 -11.02 -24.87
CA GLU A 62 -9.07 -11.18 -26.19
C GLU A 62 -10.56 -10.83 -26.12
N LEU A 63 -11.27 -11.35 -25.12
CA LEU A 63 -12.68 -11.02 -24.91
C LEU A 63 -12.85 -9.52 -24.67
N LEU A 64 -11.96 -8.90 -23.89
CA LEU A 64 -12.03 -7.49 -23.60
C LEU A 64 -11.80 -6.63 -24.85
N CYS A 65 -10.80 -6.99 -25.67
CA CYS A 65 -10.55 -6.32 -26.95
C CYS A 65 -11.79 -6.39 -27.86
N TRP A 66 -12.39 -7.58 -27.98
CA TRP A 66 -13.62 -7.78 -28.74
C TRP A 66 -14.80 -6.95 -28.20
N GLN A 67 -14.99 -6.91 -26.87
CA GLN A 67 -16.06 -6.11 -26.26
C GLN A 67 -15.86 -4.60 -26.45
N CYS A 68 -14.61 -4.14 -26.39
CA CYS A 68 -14.24 -2.74 -26.64
C CYS A 68 -14.49 -2.35 -28.11
N ASP A 69 -14.17 -3.22 -29.07
CA ASP A 69 -14.48 -2.99 -30.49
C ASP A 69 -15.99 -2.84 -30.73
N GLN A 70 -16.79 -3.65 -30.02
CA GLN A 70 -18.25 -3.57 -30.05
C GLN A 70 -18.83 -2.41 -29.20
N LYS A 71 -17.98 -1.58 -28.57
CA LYS A 71 -18.37 -0.51 -27.62
C LYS A 71 -19.30 -0.99 -26.49
N SER A 72 -19.16 -2.26 -26.09
CA SER A 72 -20.02 -2.90 -25.09
C SER A 72 -19.35 -3.07 -23.72
N ALA A 73 -18.04 -2.79 -23.62
CA ALA A 73 -17.27 -2.95 -22.40
C ALA A 73 -17.56 -1.83 -21.37
N SER A 74 -17.92 -2.22 -20.15
CA SER A 74 -17.99 -1.29 -19.01
C SER A 74 -16.59 -1.03 -18.43
N VAL A 75 -16.37 0.15 -17.83
CA VAL A 75 -15.10 0.50 -17.17
C VAL A 75 -14.75 -0.51 -16.05
N SER A 76 -15.75 -0.98 -15.30
CA SER A 76 -15.56 -2.01 -14.27
C SER A 76 -15.04 -3.31 -14.86
N ARG A 77 -15.54 -3.72 -16.04
CA ARG A 77 -15.08 -4.93 -16.72
C ARG A 77 -13.63 -4.79 -17.18
N ILE A 78 -13.26 -3.65 -17.76
CA ILE A 78 -11.89 -3.35 -18.18
C ILE A 78 -10.94 -3.47 -16.98
N VAL A 79 -11.26 -2.81 -15.86
CA VAL A 79 -10.45 -2.87 -14.65
C VAL A 79 -10.29 -4.31 -14.16
N LYS A 80 -11.37 -5.09 -14.05
CA LYS A 80 -11.31 -6.47 -13.54
C LYS A 80 -10.47 -7.39 -14.44
N CYS A 81 -10.62 -7.31 -15.77
CA CYS A 81 -9.88 -8.17 -16.70
C CYS A 81 -8.39 -7.85 -16.71
N VAL A 82 -8.04 -6.57 -16.82
CA VAL A 82 -6.64 -6.13 -16.89
C VAL A 82 -5.96 -6.42 -15.55
N SER A 83 -6.60 -6.13 -14.41
CA SER A 83 -6.07 -6.49 -13.09
C SER A 83 -5.93 -8.00 -12.89
N CYS A 84 -6.87 -8.81 -13.37
CA CYS A 84 -6.77 -10.27 -13.31
C CYS A 84 -5.56 -10.77 -14.10
N THR A 85 -5.38 -10.28 -15.32
CA THR A 85 -4.25 -10.68 -16.17
C THR A 85 -2.92 -10.22 -15.59
N ASP A 86 -2.85 -8.99 -15.06
CA ASP A 86 -1.66 -8.46 -14.40
C ASP A 86 -1.22 -9.33 -13.23
N ILE A 87 -2.14 -9.67 -12.32
CA ILE A 87 -1.87 -10.49 -11.14
C ILE A 87 -1.44 -11.92 -11.51
N ILE A 88 -2.05 -12.52 -12.54
CA ILE A 88 -1.63 -13.83 -13.07
C ILE A 88 -0.16 -13.77 -13.50
N LEU A 89 0.23 -12.72 -14.21
CA LEU A 89 1.58 -12.53 -14.74
C LEU A 89 2.62 -12.15 -13.68
N GLN A 90 2.21 -11.67 -12.50
CA GLN A 90 3.12 -11.37 -11.38
C GLN A 90 3.71 -12.64 -10.74
N SER A 91 3.10 -13.81 -10.93
CA SER A 91 3.61 -15.07 -10.41
C SER A 91 4.93 -15.47 -11.09
N THR A 92 5.93 -15.83 -10.28
CA THR A 92 7.25 -16.27 -10.77
C THR A 92 7.14 -17.52 -11.64
N ASP A 93 6.28 -18.45 -11.27
CA ASP A 93 6.16 -19.75 -11.94
C ASP A 93 5.48 -19.61 -13.29
N ILE A 94 4.50 -18.71 -13.38
CA ILE A 94 3.80 -18.37 -14.63
C ILE A 94 4.74 -17.57 -15.56
N SER A 95 5.57 -16.68 -15.00
CA SER A 95 6.59 -15.97 -15.78
C SER A 95 7.64 -16.93 -16.34
N ALA A 96 8.03 -17.97 -15.60
CA ALA A 96 8.89 -19.04 -16.12
C ALA A 96 8.18 -19.85 -17.22
N LEU A 97 6.91 -20.20 -17.02
CA LEU A 97 6.08 -20.93 -17.99
C LEU A 97 5.94 -20.17 -19.32
N LEU A 98 5.82 -18.85 -19.26
CA LEU A 98 5.76 -17.97 -20.45
C LEU A 98 7.01 -18.08 -21.33
N ASN A 99 8.18 -18.35 -20.75
CA ASN A 99 9.42 -18.49 -21.53
C ASN A 99 9.55 -19.83 -22.26
N HIS A 100 8.61 -20.78 -22.09
CA HIS A 100 8.61 -22.00 -22.89
C HIS A 100 8.18 -21.74 -24.34
N SER A 101 8.87 -22.39 -25.28
CA SER A 101 8.63 -22.25 -26.73
C SER A 101 7.18 -22.53 -27.17
N LYS A 102 6.47 -23.40 -26.44
CA LYS A 102 5.04 -23.73 -26.70
C LYS A 102 4.10 -22.53 -26.53
N ASN A 103 4.46 -21.57 -25.68
CA ASN A 103 3.57 -20.47 -25.27
C ASN A 103 3.82 -19.16 -26.06
N THR A 104 4.64 -19.20 -27.09
CA THR A 104 4.95 -18.05 -27.98
C THR A 104 3.70 -17.41 -28.58
N ASN A 105 2.74 -18.22 -29.03
CA ASN A 105 1.46 -17.73 -29.58
C ASN A 105 0.63 -16.97 -28.54
N ILE A 106 0.67 -17.39 -27.28
CA ILE A 106 -0.03 -16.72 -26.18
C ILE A 106 0.54 -15.32 -25.96
N ILE A 107 1.87 -15.19 -26.01
CA ILE A 107 2.55 -13.89 -25.92
C ILE A 107 2.10 -12.97 -27.05
N TYR A 108 2.15 -13.44 -28.30
CA TYR A 108 1.80 -12.62 -29.46
C TYR A 108 0.33 -12.17 -29.46
N SER A 109 -0.60 -13.07 -29.11
CA SER A 109 -2.02 -12.72 -29.02
C SER A 109 -2.30 -11.76 -27.85
N SER A 110 -1.63 -11.95 -26.71
CA SER A 110 -1.73 -11.03 -25.56
C SER A 110 -1.29 -9.62 -25.94
N ILE A 111 -0.15 -9.47 -26.62
CA ILE A 111 0.36 -8.18 -27.09
C ILE A 111 -0.61 -7.54 -28.09
N SER A 112 -1.12 -8.31 -29.04
CA SER A 112 -2.08 -7.81 -30.03
C SER A 112 -3.36 -7.30 -29.38
N SER A 113 -3.89 -8.04 -28.41
CA SER A 113 -5.10 -7.67 -27.66
C SER A 113 -4.91 -6.42 -26.81
N LEU A 114 -3.75 -6.29 -26.15
CA LEU A 114 -3.39 -5.10 -25.37
C LEU A 114 -3.24 -3.85 -26.24
N TYR A 115 -2.59 -4.00 -27.40
CA TYR A 115 -2.46 -2.93 -28.37
C TYR A 115 -3.83 -2.45 -28.87
N GLY A 116 -4.70 -3.40 -29.25
CA GLY A 116 -6.08 -3.10 -29.64
C GLY A 116 -6.84 -2.34 -28.55
N LEU A 117 -6.78 -2.83 -27.31
CA LEU A 117 -7.41 -2.19 -26.16
C LEU A 117 -6.97 -0.73 -25.95
N ILE A 118 -5.65 -0.46 -25.91
CA ILE A 118 -5.14 0.90 -25.69
C ILE A 118 -5.48 1.80 -26.88
N SER A 119 -5.39 1.29 -28.10
CA SER A 119 -5.71 2.05 -29.31
C SER A 119 -7.16 2.56 -29.31
N ILE A 120 -8.07 1.87 -28.61
CA ILE A 120 -9.47 2.29 -28.42
C ILE A 120 -9.59 3.28 -27.27
N LEU A 121 -8.92 3.02 -26.14
CA LEU A 121 -9.00 3.86 -24.93
C LEU A 121 -8.37 5.25 -25.09
N VAL A 122 -7.38 5.38 -25.98
CA VAL A 122 -6.62 6.62 -26.17
C VAL A 122 -7.27 7.55 -27.22
N ARG A 123 -8.29 7.10 -27.97
CA ARG A 123 -8.98 7.95 -28.96
C ARG A 123 -9.52 9.23 -28.32
N PRO A 124 -9.24 10.43 -28.89
CA PRO A 124 -8.80 10.67 -30.27
C PRO A 124 -7.28 10.72 -30.51
N SER A 125 -6.42 10.60 -29.49
CA SER A 125 -4.97 10.58 -29.75
C SER A 125 -4.53 9.25 -30.36
N VAL A 126 -3.53 9.33 -31.25
CA VAL A 126 -2.97 8.18 -31.94
C VAL A 126 -1.74 7.70 -31.16
N LEU A 127 -1.52 6.38 -31.16
CA LEU A 127 -0.30 5.80 -30.61
C LEU A 127 0.93 6.30 -31.41
N PRO A 128 2.08 6.51 -30.74
CA PRO A 128 3.28 6.97 -31.42
C PRO A 128 3.76 5.91 -32.42
N SER A 129 4.11 6.35 -33.63
CA SER A 129 4.60 5.46 -34.69
C SER A 129 6.10 5.21 -34.56
N LEU A 130 6.53 3.97 -34.76
CA LEU A 130 7.95 3.63 -34.86
C LEU A 130 8.60 4.19 -36.15
N PRO A 131 9.93 4.45 -36.13
CA PRO A 131 10.69 4.80 -37.32
C PRO A 131 10.53 3.76 -38.44
N GLU A 132 10.57 4.21 -39.70
CA GLU A 132 10.35 3.35 -40.86
C GLU A 132 11.39 2.24 -40.98
N GLN A 133 12.64 2.51 -40.58
CA GLN A 133 13.74 1.54 -40.56
C GLN A 133 13.45 0.33 -39.65
N VAL A 134 12.78 0.56 -38.51
CA VAL A 134 12.35 -0.51 -37.60
C VAL A 134 11.30 -1.38 -38.28
N LYS A 135 10.36 -0.75 -39.00
CA LYS A 135 9.27 -1.43 -39.71
C LYS A 135 9.76 -2.21 -40.92
N SER A 136 10.79 -1.73 -41.61
CA SER A 136 11.39 -2.41 -42.76
C SER A 136 12.23 -3.61 -42.36
N ASN A 137 12.98 -3.53 -41.25
CA ASN A 137 13.83 -4.63 -40.78
C ASN A 137 13.02 -5.76 -40.12
N LEU A 138 11.86 -5.43 -39.53
CA LEU A 138 10.95 -6.40 -38.94
C LEU A 138 9.88 -6.82 -39.98
N ASN A 139 10.10 -7.98 -40.62
CA ASN A 139 9.17 -8.54 -41.61
C ASN A 139 7.74 -8.67 -41.08
N LEU A 140 6.78 -7.96 -41.69
CA LEU A 140 5.34 -8.00 -41.35
C LEU A 140 4.67 -9.36 -41.62
N SER A 141 5.35 -10.31 -42.24
CA SER A 141 4.83 -11.66 -42.47
C SER A 141 4.98 -12.58 -41.25
N ASP A 142 5.86 -12.26 -40.31
CA ASP A 142 6.07 -13.03 -39.09
C ASP A 142 5.27 -12.44 -37.93
N SER A 143 4.45 -13.27 -37.27
CA SER A 143 3.73 -12.92 -36.04
C SER A 143 4.65 -12.41 -34.92
N SER A 144 5.88 -12.91 -34.85
CA SER A 144 6.87 -12.49 -33.85
C SER A 144 7.25 -11.01 -34.03
N HIS A 145 7.50 -10.60 -35.27
CA HIS A 145 7.85 -9.24 -35.65
C HIS A 145 6.69 -8.27 -35.47
N ILE A 146 5.46 -8.67 -35.80
CA ILE A 146 4.26 -7.86 -35.54
C ILE A 146 4.09 -7.62 -34.03
N ALA A 147 4.29 -8.67 -33.23
CA ALA A 147 4.21 -8.55 -31.78
C ALA A 147 5.33 -7.64 -31.23
N CYS A 148 6.57 -7.75 -31.72
CA CYS A 148 7.66 -6.83 -31.39
C CYS A 148 7.28 -5.37 -31.66
N GLN A 149 6.82 -5.06 -32.88
CA GLN A 149 6.46 -3.70 -33.28
C GLN A 149 5.37 -3.12 -32.36
N LYS A 150 4.30 -3.87 -32.13
CA LYS A 150 3.20 -3.45 -31.24
C LYS A 150 3.69 -3.21 -29.81
N LEU A 151 4.52 -4.09 -29.27
CA LEU A 151 5.04 -3.94 -27.92
C LEU A 151 6.00 -2.73 -27.79
N MET A 152 6.84 -2.49 -28.81
CA MET A 152 7.69 -1.29 -28.87
C MET A 152 6.86 -0.01 -28.93
N GLU A 153 5.77 0.03 -29.71
CA GLU A 153 4.84 1.17 -29.75
C GLU A 153 4.16 1.41 -28.39
N LEU A 154 3.77 0.35 -27.68
CA LEU A 154 3.20 0.45 -26.33
C LEU A 154 4.21 1.03 -25.32
N ILE A 155 5.47 0.62 -25.38
CA ILE A 155 6.52 1.17 -24.50
C ILE A 155 6.80 2.63 -24.85
N LEU A 156 6.89 2.96 -26.15
CA LEU A 156 7.07 4.34 -26.59
C LEU A 156 5.90 5.23 -26.18
N TRP A 157 4.68 4.69 -26.16
CA TRP A 157 3.52 5.39 -25.61
C TRP A 157 3.65 5.61 -24.11
N LEU A 158 4.08 4.61 -23.33
CA LEU A 158 4.32 4.75 -21.89
C LEU A 158 5.43 5.78 -21.59
N GLU A 159 6.43 5.88 -22.47
CA GLU A 159 7.55 6.81 -22.39
C GLU A 159 7.10 8.26 -22.65
N ASN A 160 6.39 8.49 -23.77
CA ASN A 160 5.96 9.81 -24.21
C ASN A 160 4.68 10.32 -23.54
N ARG A 161 4.13 9.55 -22.60
CA ARG A 161 2.82 9.84 -22.01
C ARG A 161 2.83 11.13 -21.18
N LYS A 162 2.24 12.18 -21.74
CA LYS A 162 1.89 13.43 -21.02
C LYS A 162 0.42 13.44 -20.55
N ASP A 163 -0.41 12.57 -21.11
CA ASP A 163 -1.86 12.61 -20.95
C ASP A 163 -2.38 11.89 -19.70
N LYS A 164 -3.32 12.53 -19.00
CA LYS A 164 -4.12 11.96 -17.89
C LYS A 164 -5.33 11.13 -18.37
N GLY A 165 -5.47 10.87 -19.68
CA GLY A 165 -6.71 10.33 -20.28
C GLY A 165 -7.11 8.92 -19.84
N VAL A 166 -6.13 8.05 -19.54
CA VAL A 166 -6.42 6.70 -18.98
C VAL A 166 -6.25 6.73 -17.46
N PRO A 167 -7.29 6.35 -16.68
CA PRO A 167 -7.24 6.30 -15.23
C PRO A 167 -6.10 5.42 -14.69
N PRO A 168 -5.50 5.77 -13.54
CA PRO A 168 -4.39 5.00 -12.95
C PRO A 168 -4.77 3.55 -12.61
N VAL A 169 -6.04 3.30 -12.29
CA VAL A 169 -6.57 1.96 -11.96
C VAL A 169 -6.46 1.01 -13.16
N ILE A 170 -6.49 1.52 -14.39
CA ILE A 170 -6.28 0.73 -15.62
C ILE A 170 -4.81 0.78 -16.03
N LEU A 171 -4.18 1.95 -15.91
CA LEU A 171 -2.79 2.14 -16.33
C LEU A 171 -1.80 1.28 -15.54
N ASN A 172 -1.95 1.18 -14.22
CA ASN A 172 -0.98 0.45 -13.40
C ASN A 172 -0.95 -1.05 -13.74
N PRO A 173 -2.10 -1.76 -13.80
CA PRO A 173 -2.11 -3.15 -14.25
C PRO A 173 -1.68 -3.30 -15.71
N PHE A 174 -2.06 -2.37 -16.58
CA PHE A 174 -1.60 -2.37 -17.97
C PHE A 174 -0.07 -2.28 -18.08
N ARG A 175 0.55 -1.37 -17.32
CA ARG A 175 2.01 -1.24 -17.24
C ARG A 175 2.64 -2.54 -16.74
N GLY A 176 2.07 -3.19 -15.74
CA GLY A 176 2.54 -4.49 -15.24
C GLY A 176 2.54 -5.56 -16.32
N ILE A 177 1.46 -5.69 -17.09
CA ILE A 177 1.38 -6.64 -18.21
C ILE A 177 2.42 -6.33 -19.29
N VAL A 178 2.64 -5.05 -19.64
CA VAL A 178 3.68 -4.66 -20.61
C VAL A 178 5.08 -5.04 -20.11
N ILE A 179 5.36 -4.87 -18.81
CA ILE A 179 6.63 -5.29 -18.21
C ILE A 179 6.77 -6.82 -18.29
N ALA A 180 5.75 -7.58 -17.91
CA ALA A 180 5.78 -9.04 -17.96
C ALA A 180 6.08 -9.58 -19.36
N LEU A 181 5.38 -9.06 -20.37
CA LEU A 181 5.55 -9.48 -21.77
C LEU A 181 6.89 -9.02 -22.34
N GLY A 182 7.35 -7.80 -21.99
CA GLY A 182 8.65 -7.27 -22.41
C GLY A 182 9.85 -7.98 -21.79
N ARG A 183 9.67 -8.73 -20.70
CA ARG A 183 10.71 -9.55 -20.05
C ARG A 183 10.81 -10.96 -20.62
N THR A 184 9.94 -11.35 -21.56
CA THR A 184 10.00 -12.69 -22.18
C THR A 184 11.22 -12.82 -23.10
N SER A 185 11.93 -13.94 -23.00
CA SER A 185 13.16 -14.23 -23.76
C SER A 185 13.02 -14.07 -25.28
N VAL A 186 11.81 -14.26 -25.81
CA VAL A 186 11.50 -14.18 -27.24
C VAL A 186 11.63 -12.76 -27.80
N LEU A 187 11.23 -11.75 -27.02
CA LEU A 187 11.08 -10.36 -27.48
C LEU A 187 12.01 -9.38 -26.76
N ASN A 188 12.59 -9.79 -25.62
CA ASN A 188 13.27 -8.89 -24.70
C ASN A 188 14.44 -8.12 -25.34
N SER A 189 15.27 -8.77 -26.16
CA SER A 189 16.42 -8.11 -26.82
C SER A 189 15.99 -6.94 -27.72
N VAL A 190 14.94 -7.13 -28.52
CA VAL A 190 14.39 -6.14 -29.46
C VAL A 190 13.70 -5.02 -28.71
N VAL A 191 12.87 -5.37 -27.73
CA VAL A 191 12.06 -4.41 -26.98
C VAL A 191 12.93 -3.47 -26.12
N ARG A 192 14.09 -3.94 -25.64
CA ARG A 192 15.08 -3.12 -24.93
C ARG A 192 15.85 -2.17 -25.84
N THR A 193 15.84 -2.40 -27.15
CA THR A 193 16.54 -1.56 -28.11
C THR A 193 15.79 -0.24 -28.32
N PRO A 194 16.46 0.92 -28.21
CA PRO A 194 15.89 2.22 -28.56
C PRO A 194 15.45 2.28 -30.04
N PRO A 195 14.20 2.65 -30.36
CA PRO A 195 13.73 2.78 -31.74
C PRO A 195 14.59 3.74 -32.58
N GLU A 196 15.07 4.83 -32.00
CA GLU A 196 15.87 5.82 -32.71
C GLU A 196 17.24 5.30 -33.15
N LEU A 197 17.78 4.27 -32.46
CA LEU A 197 19.05 3.65 -32.83
C LEU A 197 19.03 3.13 -34.29
N TRP A 198 17.88 2.62 -34.74
CA TRP A 198 17.68 2.13 -36.10
C TRP A 198 17.68 3.26 -37.14
N SER A 199 17.20 4.45 -36.76
CA SER A 199 17.23 5.62 -37.66
C SER A 199 18.64 6.18 -37.87
N LEU A 200 19.55 5.92 -36.94
CA LEU A 200 20.97 6.34 -37.01
C LEU A 200 21.87 5.37 -37.79
N GLY A 201 21.29 4.40 -38.50
CA GLY A 201 22.02 3.49 -39.39
C GLY A 201 22.46 2.17 -38.75
N TRP A 202 21.99 1.85 -37.54
CA TRP A 202 22.19 0.53 -36.96
C TRP A 202 21.20 -0.49 -37.56
N ASN A 203 21.70 -1.38 -38.41
CA ASN A 203 20.92 -2.41 -39.09
C ASN A 203 21.53 -3.80 -38.84
N PRO A 204 21.27 -4.43 -37.69
CA PRO A 204 21.69 -5.80 -37.42
C PRO A 204 20.99 -6.82 -38.32
N GLU A 205 21.70 -7.88 -38.70
CA GLU A 205 21.10 -9.04 -39.36
C GLU A 205 20.26 -9.84 -38.35
N ILE A 206 18.94 -9.87 -38.55
CA ILE A 206 18.01 -10.65 -37.74
C ILE A 206 18.01 -12.09 -38.28
N ASN A 207 18.98 -12.90 -37.83
CA ASN A 207 19.11 -14.30 -38.25
C ASN A 207 18.36 -15.22 -37.27
N GLY A 208 17.20 -15.77 -37.68
CA GLY A 208 16.58 -16.95 -37.06
C GLY A 208 15.15 -16.78 -36.52
N THR A 209 14.45 -17.92 -36.41
CA THR A 209 13.17 -18.08 -35.69
C THR A 209 13.37 -17.88 -34.19
N SER A 210 12.47 -17.13 -33.55
CA SER A 210 12.33 -16.89 -32.09
C SER A 210 13.18 -17.81 -31.17
N PRO A 211 14.01 -17.28 -30.26
CA PRO A 211 14.14 -15.89 -29.83
C PRO A 211 14.98 -15.03 -30.79
N ILE A 212 14.59 -13.76 -30.95
CA ILE A 212 15.38 -12.79 -31.70
C ILE A 212 16.52 -12.36 -30.78
N ASN A 213 17.77 -12.56 -31.19
CA ASN A 213 18.95 -12.10 -30.44
C ASN A 213 19.65 -11.01 -31.25
N LEU A 214 19.73 -9.81 -30.68
CA LEU A 214 20.39 -8.67 -31.32
C LEU A 214 21.83 -8.53 -30.80
N PRO A 215 22.77 -8.05 -31.65
CA PRO A 215 24.14 -7.78 -31.23
C PRO A 215 24.21 -6.60 -30.23
N PRO A 216 25.32 -6.47 -29.49
CA PRO A 216 25.51 -5.35 -28.57
C PRO A 216 25.54 -3.99 -29.31
N PHE A 217 25.13 -2.94 -28.62
CA PHE A 217 25.07 -1.59 -29.19
C PHE A 217 26.46 -1.00 -29.44
N PRO A 218 26.69 -0.33 -30.59
CA PRO A 218 27.90 0.46 -30.79
C PRO A 218 27.95 1.63 -29.80
N SER A 219 29.09 1.81 -29.12
CA SER A 219 29.28 2.87 -28.12
C SER A 219 29.01 4.27 -28.66
N ASN A 220 29.40 4.53 -29.91
CA ASN A 220 29.28 5.84 -30.54
C ASN A 220 27.81 6.25 -30.73
N LEU A 221 26.94 5.30 -31.07
CA LEU A 221 25.51 5.55 -31.27
C LEU A 221 24.75 5.66 -29.94
N LEU A 222 25.25 5.02 -28.88
CA LEU A 222 24.67 5.10 -27.54
C LEU A 222 24.96 6.44 -26.86
N GLN A 223 25.99 7.17 -27.30
CA GLN A 223 26.29 8.53 -26.80
C GLN A 223 25.25 9.56 -27.25
N GLU A 224 24.48 9.28 -28.31
CA GLU A 224 23.40 10.14 -28.75
C GLU A 224 22.33 10.31 -27.66
N THR A 225 21.98 11.56 -27.38
CA THR A 225 21.20 11.91 -26.19
C THR A 225 19.82 11.24 -26.15
N GLU A 226 19.10 11.25 -27.27
CA GLU A 226 17.74 10.72 -27.33
C GLU A 226 17.73 9.18 -27.30
N VAL A 227 18.71 8.52 -27.94
CA VAL A 227 18.93 7.07 -27.85
C VAL A 227 19.21 6.66 -26.40
N LEU A 228 20.08 7.39 -25.71
CA LEU A 228 20.42 7.09 -24.32
C LEU A 228 19.24 7.28 -23.37
N LYS A 229 18.43 8.33 -23.54
CA LYS A 229 17.18 8.53 -22.78
C LYS A 229 16.21 7.36 -22.97
N GLN A 230 16.01 6.94 -24.22
CA GLN A 230 15.16 5.80 -24.57
C GLN A 230 15.69 4.49 -23.97
N PHE A 231 17.01 4.31 -23.97
CA PHE A 231 17.65 3.14 -23.37
C PHE A 231 17.46 3.11 -21.85
N ILE A 232 17.74 4.22 -21.16
CA ILE A 232 17.58 4.35 -19.71
C ILE A 232 16.13 4.15 -19.28
N TYR A 233 15.17 4.68 -20.04
CA TYR A 233 13.75 4.44 -19.77
C TYR A 233 13.39 2.95 -19.85
N ARG A 234 13.86 2.25 -20.88
CA ARG A 234 13.59 0.82 -21.09
C ARG A 234 14.21 -0.06 -20.00
N ILE A 235 15.47 0.18 -19.61
CA ILE A 235 16.08 -0.55 -18.49
C ILE A 235 15.39 -0.24 -17.17
N GLY A 236 14.94 1.00 -16.95
CA GLY A 236 14.17 1.38 -15.77
C GLY A 236 12.79 0.75 -15.70
N LEU A 237 12.14 0.56 -16.86
CA LEU A 237 10.81 -0.05 -16.98
C LEU A 237 10.86 -1.57 -16.84
N LEU A 238 11.75 -2.24 -17.60
CA LEU A 238 11.80 -3.69 -17.71
C LEU A 238 12.70 -4.34 -16.67
N GLY A 239 13.72 -3.61 -16.19
CA GLY A 239 14.78 -4.15 -15.35
C GLY A 239 15.70 -5.12 -16.08
N PHE A 240 16.20 -6.14 -15.36
CA PHE A 240 17.03 -7.20 -15.90
C PHE A 240 16.44 -8.59 -15.56
N VAL A 241 16.72 -9.57 -16.42
CA VAL A 241 16.21 -10.96 -16.29
C VAL A 241 17.22 -11.87 -15.60
N ASP A 242 18.50 -11.77 -15.99
CA ASP A 242 19.58 -12.62 -15.49
C ASP A 242 20.88 -11.81 -15.28
N LYS A 243 21.91 -12.51 -14.79
CA LYS A 243 23.25 -11.95 -14.57
C LYS A 243 23.88 -11.43 -15.85
N GLN A 244 23.78 -12.18 -16.95
CA GLN A 244 24.38 -11.79 -18.22
C GLN A 244 23.82 -10.46 -18.70
N GLN A 245 22.49 -10.30 -18.67
CA GLN A 245 21.82 -9.07 -19.05
C GLN A 245 22.21 -7.89 -18.15
N PHE A 246 22.39 -8.13 -16.85
CA PHE A 246 22.88 -7.11 -15.92
C PHE A 246 24.29 -6.63 -16.32
N GLU A 247 25.22 -7.56 -16.53
CA GLU A 247 26.61 -7.25 -16.90
C GLU A 247 26.71 -6.57 -18.28
N GLU A 248 25.93 -7.01 -19.27
CA GLU A 248 25.85 -6.35 -20.57
C GLU A 248 25.40 -4.89 -20.44
N THR A 249 24.30 -4.66 -19.71
CA THR A 249 23.75 -3.32 -19.49
C THR A 249 24.75 -2.42 -18.75
N TRP A 250 25.45 -2.98 -17.76
CA TRP A 250 26.52 -2.32 -17.04
C TRP A 250 27.63 -1.89 -18.00
N MET A 251 28.11 -2.79 -18.87
CA MET A 251 29.16 -2.50 -19.85
C MET A 251 28.73 -1.46 -20.89
N HIS A 252 27.47 -1.49 -21.36
CA HIS A 252 26.95 -0.45 -22.25
C HIS A 252 27.01 0.93 -21.60
N LEU A 253 26.58 1.06 -20.35
CA LEU A 253 26.61 2.34 -19.63
C LEU A 253 28.04 2.79 -19.31
N LEU A 254 28.95 1.86 -18.96
CA LEU A 254 30.36 2.16 -18.77
C LEU A 254 31.03 2.69 -20.05
N SER A 255 30.64 2.16 -21.22
CA SER A 255 31.18 2.63 -22.50
C SER A 255 30.87 4.10 -22.77
N VAL A 256 29.71 4.59 -22.29
CA VAL A 256 29.33 6.01 -22.36
C VAL A 256 30.12 6.83 -21.35
N LEU A 257 30.34 6.32 -20.13
CA LEU A 257 31.13 7.02 -19.11
C LEU A 257 32.59 7.24 -19.51
N ASN A 258 33.16 6.35 -20.32
CA ASN A 258 34.55 6.48 -20.80
C ASN A 258 34.75 7.64 -21.80
N ALA A 259 33.67 8.26 -22.28
CA ALA A 259 33.73 9.43 -23.17
C ALA A 259 33.95 10.75 -22.40
N THR A 260 34.76 10.73 -21.34
CA THR A 260 35.04 11.94 -20.55
C THR A 260 35.74 13.01 -21.40
N PRO A 261 35.38 14.30 -21.25
CA PRO A 261 35.98 15.36 -22.04
C PRO A 261 37.47 15.51 -21.71
N ASN A 262 38.31 15.49 -22.75
CA ASN A 262 39.75 15.71 -22.67
C ASN A 262 40.11 17.12 -23.21
N MET A 263 41.35 17.57 -23.02
CA MET A 263 41.84 18.88 -23.52
C MET A 263 41.70 19.07 -25.04
N GLU A 264 41.55 17.97 -25.78
CA GLU A 264 41.39 17.96 -27.25
C GLU A 264 39.93 17.97 -27.71
N THR A 265 38.95 17.92 -26.79
CA THR A 265 37.53 17.88 -27.17
C THR A 265 37.03 19.25 -27.65
N PRO A 266 36.31 19.32 -28.79
CA PRO A 266 35.72 20.56 -29.27
C PRO A 266 34.76 21.18 -28.25
N LEU A 267 34.87 22.49 -28.02
CA LEU A 267 34.03 23.21 -27.05
C LEU A 267 32.53 23.05 -27.31
N GLU A 268 32.14 22.84 -28.56
CA GLU A 268 30.74 22.64 -28.99
C GLU A 268 30.18 21.27 -28.60
N GLU A 269 31.03 20.25 -28.44
CA GLU A 269 30.64 18.87 -28.10
C GLU A 269 30.53 18.64 -26.59
N ILE A 270 31.25 19.45 -25.79
CA ILE A 270 31.29 19.34 -24.33
C ILE A 270 29.89 19.32 -23.67
N PRO A 271 28.91 20.16 -24.06
CA PRO A 271 27.57 20.11 -23.47
C PRO A 271 26.84 18.79 -23.71
N TYR A 272 26.98 18.20 -24.91
CA TYR A 272 26.36 16.92 -25.27
C TYR A 272 27.01 15.76 -24.52
N ILE A 273 28.35 15.78 -24.41
CA ILE A 273 29.10 14.81 -23.61
C ILE A 273 28.64 14.89 -22.15
N ASN A 274 28.59 16.07 -21.55
CA ASN A 274 28.13 16.25 -20.15
C ASN A 274 26.70 15.74 -19.92
N LEU A 275 25.80 15.95 -20.89
CA LEU A 275 24.44 15.42 -20.81
C LEU A 275 24.43 13.89 -20.88
N SER A 276 25.22 13.30 -21.79
CA SER A 276 25.36 11.85 -21.90
C SER A 276 25.93 11.22 -20.63
N LEU A 277 26.94 11.83 -20.00
CA LEU A 277 27.52 11.39 -18.74
C LEU A 277 26.47 11.44 -17.60
N SER A 278 25.72 12.54 -17.51
CA SER A 278 24.65 12.68 -16.51
C SER A 278 23.58 11.60 -16.69
N LEU A 279 23.18 11.32 -17.93
CA LEU A 279 22.23 10.26 -18.23
C LEU A 279 22.80 8.88 -17.90
N ALA A 280 24.05 8.59 -18.26
CA ALA A 280 24.70 7.31 -17.97
C ALA A 280 24.80 7.05 -16.46
N VAL A 281 25.17 8.06 -15.67
CA VAL A 281 25.18 7.99 -14.19
C VAL A 281 23.78 7.68 -13.64
N ARG A 282 22.73 8.31 -14.19
CA ARG A 282 21.34 8.00 -13.82
C ARG A 282 20.95 6.57 -14.18
N GLY A 283 21.35 6.10 -15.35
CA GLY A 283 21.13 4.72 -15.80
C GLY A 283 21.78 3.70 -14.87
N ILE A 284 23.05 3.92 -14.51
CA ILE A 284 23.80 3.05 -13.58
C ILE A 284 23.15 3.04 -12.21
N THR A 285 22.78 4.22 -11.70
CA THR A 285 22.10 4.33 -10.40
C THR A 285 20.78 3.56 -10.42
N SER A 286 19.99 3.69 -11.50
CA SER A 286 18.73 2.94 -11.65
C SER A 286 18.96 1.43 -11.71
N LEU A 287 20.00 0.97 -12.43
CA LEU A 287 20.35 -0.45 -12.53
C LEU A 287 20.74 -1.04 -11.17
N LEU A 288 21.57 -0.33 -10.41
CA LEU A 288 21.99 -0.76 -9.08
C LEU A 288 20.85 -0.72 -8.06
N VAL A 289 19.95 0.27 -8.12
CA VAL A 289 18.74 0.31 -7.27
C VAL A 289 17.82 -0.87 -7.52
N GLN A 290 17.77 -1.41 -8.76
CA GLN A 290 16.97 -2.61 -9.04
C GLN A 290 17.46 -3.87 -8.30
N THR A 291 18.68 -3.86 -7.76
CA THR A 291 19.19 -4.92 -6.87
C THR A 291 18.55 -4.89 -5.47
N LEU A 292 17.84 -3.80 -5.11
CA LEU A 292 17.03 -3.69 -3.89
C LEU A 292 15.59 -4.22 -4.06
N LEU A 293 15.22 -4.70 -5.25
CA LEU A 293 13.89 -5.24 -5.49
C LEU A 293 13.75 -6.63 -4.84
N MET A 294 12.74 -6.78 -3.98
CA MET A 294 12.37 -8.05 -3.34
C MET A 294 10.93 -8.43 -3.71
N PRO A 295 10.63 -9.71 -4.00
CA PRO A 295 11.48 -10.88 -3.77
C PRO A 295 12.48 -11.23 -4.88
N GLN A 296 12.37 -10.66 -6.08
CA GLN A 296 13.24 -10.96 -7.22
C GLN A 296 14.01 -9.71 -7.68
N PRO A 297 15.33 -9.64 -7.46
CA PRO A 297 16.17 -8.56 -7.97
C PRO A 297 15.99 -8.37 -9.48
N GLY A 298 15.92 -7.12 -9.93
CA GLY A 298 15.78 -6.80 -11.35
C GLY A 298 14.38 -6.93 -11.95
N ASN A 299 13.37 -7.41 -11.20
CA ASN A 299 12.00 -7.56 -11.71
C ASN A 299 11.02 -6.54 -11.09
N PRO A 300 10.76 -5.39 -11.73
CA PRO A 300 9.87 -4.36 -11.18
C PRO A 300 8.37 -4.72 -11.25
N HIS A 301 7.99 -5.85 -11.86
CA HIS A 301 6.60 -6.28 -11.97
C HIS A 301 6.11 -7.03 -10.74
N ASN A 302 6.89 -7.99 -10.26
CA ASN A 302 6.55 -8.82 -9.10
C ASN A 302 7.17 -8.35 -7.78
N SER A 303 8.10 -7.39 -7.84
CA SER A 303 8.91 -6.97 -6.69
C SER A 303 8.73 -5.51 -6.34
N SER A 304 8.91 -5.21 -5.06
CA SER A 304 8.96 -3.86 -4.51
C SER A 304 10.34 -3.55 -3.94
N LEU A 305 10.74 -2.27 -3.95
CA LEU A 305 11.99 -1.86 -3.31
C LEU A 305 11.93 -2.18 -1.81
N LEU A 306 12.98 -2.85 -1.30
CA LEU A 306 13.17 -3.13 0.12
C LEU A 306 13.02 -1.84 0.92
N SER A 307 12.05 -1.79 1.84
CA SER A 307 11.75 -0.61 2.64
C SER A 307 11.78 -0.97 4.11
N VAL A 308 12.81 -0.49 4.82
CA VAL A 308 13.00 -0.76 6.25
C VAL A 308 12.68 0.48 7.03
N SER A 309 11.61 0.42 7.82
CA SER A 309 11.16 1.55 8.62
C SER A 309 12.18 1.90 9.70
N ARG A 310 12.35 3.20 9.97
CA ARG A 310 13.12 3.71 11.13
C ARG A 310 12.34 3.59 12.44
N ASP A 311 11.02 3.50 12.35
CA ASP A 311 10.12 3.46 13.49
C ASP A 311 10.09 2.05 14.07
N LYS A 312 10.56 1.91 15.30
CA LYS A 312 10.43 0.65 16.06
C LYS A 312 9.00 0.47 16.57
N LEU A 313 8.62 -0.79 16.80
CA LEU A 313 7.33 -1.14 17.35
C LEU A 313 7.18 -0.55 18.77
N PRO A 314 6.12 0.23 19.06
CA PRO A 314 5.85 0.73 20.40
C PRO A 314 5.69 -0.41 21.42
N ARG A 315 6.24 -0.23 22.63
CA ARG A 315 6.18 -1.24 23.71
C ARG A 315 4.75 -1.63 24.08
N TYR A 316 3.79 -0.69 24.02
CA TYR A 316 2.40 -1.03 24.31
C TYR A 316 1.85 -2.13 23.40
N LEU A 317 2.27 -2.17 22.13
CA LEU A 317 1.79 -3.14 21.16
C LEU A 317 2.26 -4.58 21.41
N THR A 318 3.25 -4.79 22.28
CA THR A 318 3.68 -6.14 22.72
C THR A 318 2.91 -6.66 23.92
N THR A 319 2.06 -5.83 24.54
CA THR A 319 1.20 -6.23 25.65
C THR A 319 -0.07 -6.95 25.16
N LYS A 320 -0.78 -7.66 26.06
CA LYS A 320 -2.07 -8.30 25.71
C LYS A 320 -3.10 -7.30 25.18
N GLY A 321 -3.21 -6.11 25.79
CA GLY A 321 -4.10 -5.04 25.32
C GLY A 321 -3.65 -4.47 23.96
N GLY A 322 -2.34 -4.35 23.76
CA GLY A 322 -1.73 -3.99 22.48
C GLY A 322 -2.05 -5.00 21.36
N HIS A 323 -2.00 -6.30 21.64
CA HIS A 323 -2.37 -7.33 20.66
C HIS A 323 -3.86 -7.29 20.29
N ARG A 324 -4.75 -6.94 21.23
CA ARG A 324 -6.16 -6.71 20.92
C ARG A 324 -6.34 -5.51 19.98
N LEU A 325 -5.69 -4.38 20.29
CA LEU A 325 -5.63 -3.22 19.41
C LEU A 325 -5.08 -3.57 18.02
N GLN A 326 -4.00 -4.36 17.94
CA GLN A 326 -3.42 -4.79 16.67
C GLN A 326 -4.40 -5.58 15.80
N LYS A 327 -5.22 -6.46 16.38
CA LYS A 327 -6.24 -7.23 15.64
C LYS A 327 -7.29 -6.30 15.03
N VAL A 328 -7.82 -5.36 15.81
CA VAL A 328 -8.79 -4.37 15.35
C VAL A 328 -8.15 -3.47 14.28
N MET A 329 -6.92 -3.01 14.52
CA MET A 329 -6.18 -2.19 13.56
C MET A 329 -5.89 -2.94 12.27
N GLN A 330 -5.57 -4.23 12.31
CA GLN A 330 -5.33 -5.03 11.10
C GLN A 330 -6.60 -5.08 10.23
N GLN A 331 -7.76 -5.33 10.85
CA GLN A 331 -9.04 -5.32 10.14
C GLN A 331 -9.37 -3.94 9.57
N LEU A 332 -9.14 -2.87 10.36
CA LEU A 332 -9.33 -1.50 9.89
C LEU A 332 -8.44 -1.20 8.69
N HIS A 333 -7.13 -1.50 8.76
CA HIS A 333 -6.20 -1.26 7.67
C HIS A 333 -6.56 -2.07 6.41
N LEU A 334 -7.06 -3.30 6.55
CA LEU A 334 -7.56 -4.09 5.41
C LEU A 334 -8.76 -3.40 4.74
N LYS A 335 -9.70 -2.86 5.52
CA LYS A 335 -10.86 -2.12 5.00
C LYS A 335 -10.47 -0.75 4.42
N LEU A 336 -9.55 -0.04 5.05
CA LEU A 336 -9.04 1.24 4.53
C LEU A 336 -8.24 1.07 3.24
N LYS A 337 -7.62 -0.11 2.98
CA LYS A 337 -6.98 -0.40 1.69
C LYS A 337 -7.97 -0.34 0.52
N GLU A 338 -9.22 -0.74 0.72
CA GLU A 338 -10.28 -0.65 -0.30
C GLU A 338 -10.58 0.82 -0.66
N VAL A 339 -10.45 1.72 0.31
CA VAL A 339 -10.82 3.14 0.23
C VAL A 339 -9.59 4.06 0.16
N GLN A 340 -8.40 3.49 -0.07
CA GLN A 340 -7.12 4.21 0.02
C GLN A 340 -7.01 5.38 -0.98
N HIS A 341 -7.71 5.29 -2.11
CA HIS A 341 -7.77 6.34 -3.13
C HIS A 341 -8.48 7.62 -2.65
N ILE A 342 -9.29 7.52 -1.59
CA ILE A 342 -9.97 8.65 -0.94
C ILE A 342 -9.05 9.26 0.14
N LEU A 343 -8.33 8.42 0.89
CA LEU A 343 -7.40 8.84 1.95
C LEU A 343 -6.14 9.52 1.40
N ARG A 344 -5.58 8.95 0.34
CA ARG A 344 -4.43 9.50 -0.37
C ARG A 344 -4.97 10.03 -1.68
N SER A 345 -5.08 11.34 -1.84
CA SER A 345 -5.31 12.00 -3.14
C SER A 345 -4.14 11.71 -4.08
N GLY A 346 -4.08 10.48 -4.60
CA GLY A 346 -2.95 9.93 -5.33
C GLY A 346 -3.06 8.43 -5.56
N SER A 347 -2.94 8.04 -6.83
CA SER A 347 -2.75 6.66 -7.27
C SER A 347 -1.68 5.94 -6.45
N LYS A 348 -1.80 4.61 -6.27
CA LYS A 348 -0.66 3.74 -5.99
C LYS A 348 0.40 4.01 -7.07
N SER A 349 1.32 4.94 -6.80
CA SER A 349 2.53 5.06 -7.59
C SER A 349 3.27 3.75 -7.40
N SER A 350 3.81 3.19 -8.48
CA SER A 350 4.89 2.20 -8.42
C SER A 350 5.86 2.55 -7.29
N PRO A 351 6.45 1.56 -6.58
CA PRO A 351 7.42 1.82 -5.53
C PRO A 351 8.58 2.63 -6.12
N LYS A 352 8.51 3.95 -5.97
CA LYS A 352 9.57 4.86 -6.37
C LYS A 352 10.51 4.94 -5.18
N TYR A 353 11.80 4.92 -5.46
CA TYR A 353 12.81 5.20 -4.46
C TYR A 353 12.49 6.52 -3.76
N HIS A 354 12.50 6.52 -2.43
CA HIS A 354 12.25 7.71 -1.62
C HIS A 354 13.39 7.94 -0.63
N ALA A 355 13.54 9.19 -0.18
CA ALA A 355 14.44 9.50 0.92
C ALA A 355 13.94 8.77 2.18
N GLY A 356 14.79 7.94 2.78
CA GLY A 356 14.45 7.09 3.92
C GLY A 356 14.00 5.68 3.58
N GLN A 357 14.38 5.16 2.40
CA GLN A 357 14.12 3.78 1.98
C GLN A 357 14.61 2.76 3.03
N LEU A 358 15.83 2.93 3.53
CA LEU A 358 16.43 2.11 4.58
C LEU A 358 16.71 2.95 5.83
N SER A 359 16.53 2.35 7.01
CA SER A 359 16.85 2.96 8.30
C SER A 359 18.35 2.98 8.55
N VAL A 360 18.81 3.86 9.44
CA VAL A 360 20.22 3.91 9.86
C VAL A 360 20.60 2.61 10.58
N ASP A 361 19.67 2.07 11.37
CA ASP A 361 19.85 0.79 12.06
C ASP A 361 20.14 -0.35 11.08
N TYR A 362 19.38 -0.46 9.98
CA TYR A 362 19.64 -1.45 8.93
C TYR A 362 21.04 -1.29 8.32
N LEU A 363 21.43 -0.07 7.97
CA LEU A 363 22.73 0.20 7.36
C LEU A 363 23.90 -0.08 8.33
N ALA A 364 23.71 0.22 9.61
CA ALA A 364 24.68 -0.10 10.66
C ALA A 364 24.81 -1.62 10.84
N SER A 365 23.70 -2.36 10.88
CA SER A 365 23.70 -3.82 10.95
C SER A 365 24.35 -4.46 9.72
N ALA A 366 24.18 -3.88 8.52
CA ALA A 366 24.87 -4.33 7.29
C ALA A 366 26.39 -4.15 7.39
N ILE A 367 26.86 -3.05 7.99
CA ILE A 367 28.30 -2.86 8.26
C ILE A 367 28.81 -3.86 9.29
N LEU A 368 28.08 -4.05 10.38
CA LEU A 368 28.52 -4.93 11.48
C LEU A 368 28.59 -6.39 11.03
N SER A 369 27.57 -6.88 10.31
CA SER A 369 27.52 -8.25 9.77
C SER A 369 28.67 -8.55 8.80
N SER A 370 29.10 -7.58 7.99
CA SER A 370 30.30 -7.73 7.13
C SER A 370 31.61 -7.87 7.91
N SER A 371 31.66 -7.34 9.15
CA SER A 371 32.87 -7.33 9.97
C SER A 371 32.96 -8.49 10.97
N HIS A 372 31.83 -8.96 11.51
CA HIS A 372 31.74 -10.10 12.42
C HIS A 372 30.38 -10.80 12.27
N PRO A 373 30.31 -12.15 12.13
CA PRO A 373 29.04 -12.87 12.19
C PRO A 373 28.45 -12.78 13.61
N ALA A 374 27.19 -12.34 13.73
CA ALA A 374 26.57 -11.85 14.96
C ALA A 374 26.34 -12.91 16.06
N THR A 375 26.48 -12.51 17.33
CA THR A 375 26.16 -13.30 18.54
C THR A 375 25.19 -12.57 19.50
N THR A 376 24.30 -11.69 19.03
CA THR A 376 23.40 -10.92 19.93
C THR A 376 21.93 -10.93 19.49
N GLU A 377 21.06 -11.27 20.43
CA GLU A 377 19.61 -11.54 20.32
C GLU A 377 18.70 -10.30 20.13
N GLN A 378 19.24 -9.10 19.82
CA GLN A 378 18.46 -7.85 19.85
C GLN A 378 18.09 -7.25 18.48
N ASP A 379 18.56 -7.83 17.35
CA ASP A 379 18.37 -7.28 16.00
C ASP A 379 17.81 -8.31 14.99
N GLU A 380 16.91 -9.20 15.41
CA GLU A 380 16.44 -10.33 14.56
C GLU A 380 15.78 -9.89 13.24
N ASP A 381 14.97 -8.82 13.23
CA ASP A 381 14.22 -8.38 12.04
C ASP A 381 15.13 -7.77 10.95
N SER A 382 16.03 -6.84 11.32
CA SER A 382 16.97 -6.23 10.36
C SER A 382 17.97 -7.25 9.83
N LEU A 383 18.43 -8.18 10.67
CA LEU A 383 19.34 -9.26 10.26
C LEU A 383 18.66 -10.23 9.29
N TYR A 384 17.37 -10.52 9.50
CA TYR A 384 16.58 -11.35 8.59
C TYR A 384 16.46 -10.70 7.20
N GLU A 385 16.13 -9.40 7.12
CA GLU A 385 16.00 -8.70 5.84
C GLU A 385 17.32 -8.60 5.08
N ILE A 386 18.44 -8.36 5.77
CA ILE A 386 19.79 -8.36 5.19
C ILE A 386 20.12 -9.76 4.64
N GLY A 387 19.95 -10.80 5.46
CA GLY A 387 20.23 -12.18 5.07
C GLY A 387 19.39 -12.63 3.88
N ALA A 388 18.09 -12.31 3.88
CA ALA A 388 17.19 -12.61 2.77
C ALA A 388 17.62 -11.91 1.47
N ARG A 389 18.06 -10.65 1.54
CA ARG A 389 18.59 -9.93 0.38
C ARG A 389 19.88 -10.57 -0.13
N GLU A 390 20.84 -10.86 0.74
CA GLU A 390 22.11 -11.46 0.36
C GLU A 390 21.93 -12.85 -0.25
N GLU A 391 21.03 -13.67 0.27
CA GLU A 391 20.66 -14.96 -0.31
C GLU A 391 20.11 -14.81 -1.74
N LYS A 392 19.25 -13.81 -1.98
CA LYS A 392 18.70 -13.53 -3.32
C LYS A 392 19.74 -12.99 -4.30
N LEU A 393 20.67 -12.16 -3.84
CA LEU A 393 21.77 -11.69 -4.69
C LEU A 393 22.75 -12.82 -5.02
N ASN A 394 23.08 -13.66 -4.03
CA ASN A 394 23.97 -14.81 -4.19
C ASN A 394 23.37 -15.86 -5.12
N SER A 395 22.09 -16.18 -4.97
CA SER A 395 21.38 -17.09 -5.88
C SER A 395 21.27 -16.55 -7.32
N SER A 396 21.29 -15.23 -7.49
CA SER A 396 21.34 -14.58 -8.80
C SER A 396 22.77 -14.46 -9.36
N GLY A 397 23.80 -14.72 -8.54
CA GLY A 397 25.21 -14.64 -8.91
C GLY A 397 25.74 -13.22 -9.18
N LEU A 398 25.04 -12.19 -8.69
CA LEU A 398 25.37 -10.78 -8.93
C LEU A 398 26.41 -10.27 -7.94
N ASP A 399 27.53 -9.74 -8.45
CA ASP A 399 28.54 -9.06 -7.61
C ASP A 399 28.38 -7.54 -7.68
N VAL A 400 27.52 -7.01 -6.80
CA VAL A 400 27.26 -5.57 -6.69
C VAL A 400 28.48 -4.83 -6.09
N ASN A 401 29.29 -5.48 -5.26
CA ASN A 401 30.42 -4.83 -4.60
C ASN A 401 31.50 -4.41 -5.60
N SER A 402 31.75 -5.22 -6.64
CA SER A 402 32.67 -4.86 -7.73
C SER A 402 32.25 -3.55 -8.43
N CYS A 403 30.96 -3.38 -8.72
CA CYS A 403 30.40 -2.17 -9.31
C CYS A 403 30.59 -0.95 -8.39
N LEU A 404 30.35 -1.11 -7.08
CA LEU A 404 30.49 -0.03 -6.10
C LEU A 404 31.95 0.40 -5.94
N HIS A 405 32.90 -0.54 -5.96
CA HIS A 405 34.33 -0.22 -5.93
C HIS A 405 34.79 0.54 -7.18
N PHE A 406 34.30 0.16 -8.36
CA PHE A 406 34.57 0.90 -9.59
C PHE A 406 34.05 2.34 -9.52
N LEU A 407 32.80 2.52 -9.06
CA LEU A 407 32.20 3.86 -8.94
C LEU A 407 32.90 4.72 -7.89
N HIS A 408 33.37 4.14 -6.79
CA HIS A 408 34.19 4.85 -5.81
C HIS A 408 35.42 5.47 -6.50
N TYR A 409 36.19 4.68 -7.25
CA TYR A 409 37.37 5.21 -7.96
C TYR A 409 36.99 6.32 -8.96
N LEU A 410 35.99 6.06 -9.82
CA LEU A 410 35.57 7.01 -10.85
C LEU A 410 35.06 8.34 -10.25
N TYR A 411 34.17 8.28 -9.26
CA TYR A 411 33.58 9.46 -8.66
C TYR A 411 34.60 10.26 -7.85
N SER A 412 35.58 9.61 -7.21
CA SER A 412 36.70 10.31 -6.58
C SER A 412 37.51 11.15 -7.58
N THR A 413 37.76 10.62 -8.77
CA THR A 413 38.44 11.36 -9.84
C THR A 413 37.58 12.52 -10.34
N TRP A 414 36.29 12.28 -10.57
CA TRP A 414 35.36 13.27 -11.11
C TRP A 414 35.02 14.42 -10.15
N LEU A 415 34.98 14.15 -8.85
CA LEU A 415 34.70 15.16 -7.82
C LEU A 415 35.97 15.90 -7.36
N SER A 416 37.14 15.52 -7.88
CA SER A 416 38.37 16.26 -7.62
C SER A 416 38.31 17.67 -8.24
N PRO A 417 38.95 18.68 -7.62
CA PRO A 417 38.87 20.08 -8.07
C PRO A 417 39.48 20.32 -9.47
N GLN A 418 40.18 19.34 -10.03
CA GLN A 418 40.88 19.43 -11.32
C GLN A 418 40.11 18.75 -12.47
N SER A 419 38.93 18.17 -12.22
CA SER A 419 38.21 17.37 -13.21
C SER A 419 37.61 18.17 -14.38
N GLY A 420 37.35 19.47 -14.19
CA GLY A 420 36.77 20.34 -15.23
C GLY A 420 35.33 19.98 -15.63
N LEU A 421 34.65 19.11 -14.87
CA LEU A 421 33.29 18.68 -15.17
C LEU A 421 32.25 19.78 -14.89
N CYS A 422 31.17 19.77 -15.67
CA CYS A 422 30.06 20.70 -15.47
C CYS A 422 29.29 20.39 -14.17
N SER A 423 28.74 21.41 -13.52
CA SER A 423 27.93 21.28 -12.30
C SER A 423 26.75 20.32 -12.44
N SER A 424 26.19 20.15 -13.65
CA SER A 424 25.12 19.18 -13.91
C SER A 424 25.56 17.72 -13.73
N VAL A 425 26.78 17.38 -14.16
CA VAL A 425 27.37 16.05 -13.97
C VAL A 425 27.69 15.84 -12.50
N ILE A 426 28.29 16.83 -11.84
CA ILE A 426 28.57 16.80 -10.40
C ILE A 426 27.28 16.56 -9.62
N ALA A 427 26.19 17.28 -9.93
CA ALA A 427 24.90 17.12 -9.27
C ALA A 427 24.36 15.67 -9.38
N GLU A 428 24.45 15.05 -10.57
CA GLU A 428 23.97 13.68 -10.76
C GLU A 428 24.89 12.64 -10.12
N VAL A 429 26.21 12.88 -10.07
CA VAL A 429 27.18 12.03 -9.33
C VAL A 429 26.88 12.05 -7.84
N VAL A 430 26.71 13.23 -7.24
CA VAL A 430 26.38 13.36 -5.81
C VAL A 430 25.02 12.73 -5.51
N LYS A 431 24.04 12.92 -6.41
CA LYS A 431 22.75 12.23 -6.32
C LYS A 431 22.91 10.71 -6.35
N SER A 432 23.70 10.18 -7.28
CA SER A 432 24.04 8.76 -7.37
C SER A 432 24.63 8.27 -6.05
N MET A 433 25.65 8.95 -5.51
CA MET A 433 26.26 8.62 -4.21
C MET A 433 25.22 8.58 -3.09
N SER A 434 24.30 9.55 -3.02
CA SER A 434 23.25 9.59 -1.98
C SER A 434 22.32 8.37 -1.98
N ILE A 435 22.03 7.84 -3.17
CA ILE A 435 21.17 6.67 -3.39
C ILE A 435 21.96 5.39 -3.13
N LEU A 436 23.19 5.30 -3.66
CA LEU A 436 24.08 4.14 -3.49
C LEU A 436 24.52 3.94 -2.04
N CYS A 437 24.38 4.94 -1.17
CA CYS A 437 24.51 4.76 0.29
C CYS A 437 23.68 3.57 0.82
N ASP A 438 22.52 3.26 0.21
CA ASP A 438 21.68 2.12 0.61
C ASP A 438 22.28 0.74 0.26
N LEU A 439 23.28 0.69 -0.60
CA LEU A 439 23.93 -0.53 -1.07
C LEU A 439 25.28 -0.79 -0.38
N PHE A 440 25.83 0.19 0.34
CA PHE A 440 27.14 0.05 0.96
C PHE A 440 27.10 -0.88 2.16
N THR A 441 27.91 -1.93 2.10
CA THR A 441 28.17 -2.86 3.20
C THR A 441 29.42 -2.48 3.99
N ALA A 442 30.40 -1.82 3.35
CA ALA A 442 31.65 -1.44 4.00
C ALA A 442 31.60 -0.05 4.67
N SER A 443 32.17 0.05 5.87
CA SER A 443 32.35 1.36 6.55
C SER A 443 33.25 2.32 5.78
N ALA A 444 34.20 1.82 4.98
CA ALA A 444 35.10 2.63 4.16
C ALA A 444 34.34 3.50 3.14
N HIS A 445 33.28 2.98 2.51
CA HIS A 445 32.47 3.74 1.55
C HIS A 445 31.75 4.93 2.22
N HIS A 446 31.28 4.76 3.45
CA HIS A 446 30.64 5.84 4.20
C HIS A 446 31.65 6.92 4.63
N LYS A 447 32.88 6.53 5.00
CA LYS A 447 33.97 7.50 5.30
C LYS A 447 34.35 8.29 4.05
N TRP A 448 34.50 7.61 2.92
CA TRP A 448 34.80 8.21 1.62
C TRP A 448 33.79 9.31 1.23
N ILE A 449 32.49 9.09 1.48
CA ILE A 449 31.46 10.11 1.23
C ILE A 449 31.73 11.39 2.02
N LEU A 450 32.07 11.26 3.31
CA LEU A 450 32.34 12.43 4.16
C LEU A 450 33.61 13.16 3.71
N GLU A 451 34.68 12.41 3.45
CA GLU A 451 35.97 12.95 2.99
C GLU A 451 35.86 13.68 1.64
N THR A 452 34.94 13.24 0.78
CA THR A 452 34.74 13.83 -0.56
C THR A 452 33.73 14.98 -0.54
N LEU A 453 32.56 14.79 0.07
CA LEU A 453 31.44 15.73 -0.06
C LEU A 453 31.49 16.90 0.92
N VAL A 454 32.10 16.76 2.10
CA VAL A 454 32.23 17.87 3.05
C VAL A 454 33.14 18.99 2.49
N PRO A 455 34.33 18.70 1.93
CA PRO A 455 35.13 19.71 1.24
C PRO A 455 34.45 20.25 -0.03
N LEU A 456 33.73 19.40 -0.78
CA LEU A 456 33.00 19.80 -1.97
C LEU A 456 31.95 20.87 -1.66
N HIS A 457 31.22 20.74 -0.55
CA HIS A 457 30.24 21.74 -0.14
C HIS A 457 30.84 23.14 0.00
N SER A 458 32.06 23.24 0.54
CA SER A 458 32.74 24.53 0.78
C SER A 458 33.36 25.13 -0.48
N THR A 459 33.68 24.30 -1.48
CA THR A 459 34.35 24.73 -2.72
C THR A 459 33.39 24.93 -3.89
N HIS A 460 32.23 24.27 -3.88
CA HIS A 460 31.23 24.34 -4.93
C HIS A 460 30.44 25.66 -4.93
N PRO A 461 30.01 26.20 -6.09
CA PRO A 461 29.26 27.45 -6.16
C PRO A 461 27.96 27.43 -5.34
N VAL A 462 27.74 28.49 -4.55
CA VAL A 462 26.58 28.65 -3.64
C VAL A 462 25.23 28.71 -4.39
N GLU A 463 25.26 29.06 -5.67
CA GLU A 463 24.07 29.14 -6.53
C GLU A 463 23.49 27.76 -6.92
N ASP A 464 24.30 26.70 -6.85
CA ASP A 464 23.85 25.36 -7.25
C ASP A 464 23.11 24.63 -6.11
N HIS A 465 21.84 25.01 -5.96
CA HIS A 465 20.93 24.40 -4.99
C HIS A 465 20.59 22.94 -5.29
N ILE A 466 20.83 22.42 -6.50
CA ILE A 466 20.51 21.03 -6.84
C ILE A 466 21.57 20.12 -6.22
N THR A 467 22.85 20.44 -6.40
CA THR A 467 23.95 19.66 -5.82
C THR A 467 23.86 19.65 -4.30
N PHE A 468 23.59 20.79 -3.66
CA PHE A 468 23.48 20.85 -2.19
C PHE A 468 22.38 19.97 -1.60
N GLN A 469 21.25 19.76 -2.29
CA GLN A 469 20.20 18.85 -1.82
C GLN A 469 20.75 17.45 -1.56
N TYR A 470 21.55 16.94 -2.49
CA TYR A 470 22.10 15.59 -2.42
C TYR A 470 23.33 15.50 -1.53
N ILE A 471 24.16 16.55 -1.46
CA ILE A 471 25.26 16.63 -0.48
C ILE A 471 24.71 16.47 0.93
N ILE A 472 23.68 17.24 1.30
CA ILE A 472 23.10 17.21 2.65
C ILE A 472 22.60 15.81 3.00
N ILE A 473 21.85 15.15 2.11
CA ILE A 473 21.32 13.80 2.36
C ILE A 473 22.45 12.78 2.49
N ALA A 474 23.40 12.78 1.56
CA ALA A 474 24.49 11.82 1.53
C ALA A 474 25.38 11.90 2.78
N THR A 475 25.78 13.12 3.17
CA THR A 475 26.66 13.33 4.33
C THR A 475 25.97 13.02 5.65
N CYS A 476 24.71 13.46 5.83
CA CYS A 476 23.94 13.14 7.04
C CYS A 476 23.74 11.64 7.21
N LYS A 477 23.39 10.95 6.13
CA LYS A 477 23.18 9.49 6.13
C LYS A 477 24.48 8.73 6.42
N ALA A 478 25.58 9.13 5.78
CA ALA A 478 26.88 8.50 6.01
C ALA A 478 27.39 8.69 7.44
N LEU A 479 27.26 9.91 7.97
CA LEU A 479 27.65 10.21 9.35
C LEU A 479 26.82 9.41 10.36
N ALA A 480 25.50 9.44 10.24
CA ALA A 480 24.61 8.70 11.14
C ALA A 480 24.91 7.19 11.15
N THR A 481 25.15 6.61 9.97
CA THR A 481 25.48 5.19 9.80
C THR A 481 26.80 4.81 10.46
N LEU A 482 27.84 5.64 10.33
CA LEU A 482 29.14 5.41 10.97
C LEU A 482 29.06 5.50 12.50
N ILE A 483 28.31 6.48 13.01
CA ILE A 483 28.07 6.64 14.45
C ILE A 483 27.32 5.41 15.00
N ALA A 484 26.24 5.00 14.33
CA ALA A 484 25.46 3.81 14.70
C ALA A 484 26.31 2.53 14.71
N ALA A 485 27.19 2.36 13.72
CA ALA A 485 28.14 1.25 13.63
C ALA A 485 29.36 1.37 14.56
N LYS A 486 29.40 2.37 15.46
CA LYS A 486 30.48 2.64 16.42
C LYS A 486 31.86 2.76 15.77
N LYS A 487 31.94 3.35 14.58
CA LYS A 487 33.21 3.60 13.88
C LYS A 487 33.72 5.00 14.18
N GLU A 488 35.04 5.14 14.30
CA GLU A 488 35.67 6.44 14.55
C GLU A 488 35.47 7.41 13.36
N VAL A 489 35.03 8.62 13.69
CA VAL A 489 34.84 9.75 12.77
C VAL A 489 35.51 10.98 13.39
N SER A 490 36.27 11.74 12.61
CA SER A 490 36.95 12.94 13.10
C SER A 490 35.95 14.08 13.36
N SER A 491 36.22 14.90 14.39
CA SER A 491 35.41 16.08 14.75
C SER A 491 35.19 17.03 13.58
N PHE A 492 36.21 17.23 12.73
CA PHE A 492 36.10 18.04 11.51
C PHE A 492 34.93 17.64 10.60
N HIS A 493 34.70 16.33 10.41
CA HIS A 493 33.61 15.85 9.57
C HIS A 493 32.26 16.01 10.29
N ILE A 494 32.20 15.81 11.61
CA ILE A 494 30.99 16.01 12.41
C ILE A 494 30.55 17.48 12.34
N ASP A 495 31.45 18.40 12.67
CA ASP A 495 31.17 19.85 12.65
C ASP A 495 30.85 20.33 11.23
N GLY A 496 31.53 19.79 10.22
CA GLY A 496 31.25 20.05 8.81
C GLY A 496 29.82 19.68 8.41
N VAL A 497 29.35 18.47 8.78
CA VAL A 497 27.97 18.04 8.47
C VAL A 497 26.94 18.88 9.22
N LEU A 498 27.18 19.21 10.49
CA LEU A 498 26.26 20.07 11.25
C LEU A 498 26.16 21.47 10.63
N HIS A 499 27.28 22.03 10.18
CA HIS A 499 27.30 23.30 9.46
C HIS A 499 26.52 23.25 8.14
N ILE A 500 26.68 22.17 7.37
CA ILE A 500 25.94 21.92 6.12
C ILE A 500 24.42 21.89 6.37
N VAL A 501 23.98 21.22 7.44
CA VAL A 501 22.56 21.15 7.84
C VAL A 501 22.03 22.52 8.25
N GLU A 502 22.78 23.26 9.07
CA GLU A 502 22.41 24.60 9.52
C GLU A 502 22.26 25.58 8.33
N ALA A 503 23.22 25.56 7.39
CA ALA A 503 23.15 26.32 6.15
C ALA A 503 21.94 25.89 5.30
N GLY A 504 21.68 24.58 5.21
CA GLY A 504 20.55 24.00 4.50
C GLY A 504 19.19 24.48 5.03
N LEU A 505 19.00 24.52 6.35
CA LEU A 505 17.77 25.03 6.99
C LEU A 505 17.55 26.53 6.76
N ARG A 506 18.63 27.32 6.58
CA ARG A 506 18.58 28.76 6.29
C ARG A 506 18.42 29.08 4.80
N SER A 507 18.43 28.07 3.92
CA SER A 507 18.35 28.27 2.48
C SER A 507 17.03 28.89 2.03
N ILE A 508 17.09 29.73 1.00
CA ILE A 508 15.90 30.33 0.35
C ILE A 508 15.07 29.22 -0.33
N GLN A 509 15.72 28.19 -0.86
CA GLN A 509 15.08 27.16 -1.66
C GLN A 509 14.43 26.08 -0.78
N ILE A 510 13.12 25.86 -0.97
CA ILE A 510 12.33 24.89 -0.20
C ILE A 510 12.81 23.44 -0.37
N SER A 511 13.34 23.07 -1.54
CA SER A 511 13.86 21.72 -1.79
C SER A 511 15.11 21.42 -0.96
N VAL A 512 16.01 22.41 -0.80
CA VAL A 512 17.20 22.29 0.06
C VAL A 512 16.78 22.15 1.52
N ARG A 513 15.85 22.98 2.00
CA ARG A 513 15.31 22.89 3.37
C ARG A 513 14.64 21.55 3.64
N THR A 514 13.89 21.00 2.68
CA THR A 514 13.27 19.68 2.80
C THR A 514 14.31 18.56 2.87
N CYS A 515 15.38 18.65 2.08
CA CYS A 515 16.49 17.69 2.13
C CYS A 515 17.28 17.79 3.46
N ALA A 516 17.43 19.00 4.01
CA ALA A 516 18.00 19.20 5.34
C ALA A 516 17.16 18.53 6.44
N LEU A 517 15.83 18.64 6.38
CA LEU A 517 14.96 17.92 7.30
C LEU A 517 15.07 16.39 7.16
N HIS A 518 15.17 15.87 5.93
CA HIS A 518 15.46 14.44 5.73
C HIS A 518 16.84 14.02 6.27
N GLY A 519 17.87 14.88 6.11
CA GLY A 519 19.18 14.69 6.71
C GLY A 519 19.13 14.63 8.23
N ILE A 520 18.38 15.55 8.85
CA ILE A 520 18.12 15.57 10.29
C ILE A 520 17.46 14.27 10.75
N LEU A 521 16.51 13.71 10.01
CA LEU A 521 15.90 12.42 10.37
C LEU A 521 16.91 11.26 10.39
N TYR A 522 17.96 11.28 9.58
CA TYR A 522 19.05 10.31 9.69
C TYR A 522 19.91 10.59 10.92
N LEU A 523 20.32 11.86 11.14
CA LEU A 523 21.14 12.24 12.29
C LEU A 523 20.45 11.96 13.63
N LEU A 524 19.14 12.19 13.74
CA LEU A 524 18.39 11.93 14.96
C LEU A 524 18.25 10.42 15.25
N GLN A 525 18.43 9.52 14.28
CA GLN A 525 18.47 8.08 14.59
C GLN A 525 19.74 7.71 15.36
N SER A 526 20.85 8.41 15.12
CA SER A 526 22.14 8.19 15.79
C SER A 526 22.92 9.51 15.83
N PRO A 527 22.68 10.35 16.86
CA PRO A 527 23.20 11.70 16.90
C PRO A 527 24.67 11.69 17.34
N PRO A 528 25.47 12.69 16.91
CA PRO A 528 26.82 12.88 17.44
C PRO A 528 26.75 13.18 18.95
N PRO A 529 27.48 12.45 19.81
CA PRO A 529 27.29 12.47 21.26
C PRO A 529 27.52 13.84 21.90
N ASP A 530 28.51 14.60 21.40
CA ASP A 530 28.90 15.89 21.98
C ASP A 530 28.00 17.06 21.53
N ASN A 531 27.23 16.88 20.45
CA ASN A 531 26.42 17.95 19.82
C ASN A 531 24.90 17.69 19.92
N ILE A 532 24.46 16.74 20.74
CA ILE A 532 23.03 16.41 20.91
C ILE A 532 22.19 17.66 21.28
N PRO A 533 22.56 18.48 22.29
CA PRO A 533 21.71 19.59 22.70
C PRO A 533 21.63 20.70 21.64
N SER A 534 22.73 20.98 20.93
CA SER A 534 22.76 22.01 19.89
C SER A 534 21.95 21.60 18.66
N LEU A 535 22.03 20.33 18.24
CA LEU A 535 21.23 19.79 17.16
C LEU A 535 19.73 19.84 17.50
N ILE A 536 19.34 19.40 18.70
CA ILE A 536 17.94 19.42 19.14
C ILE A 536 17.38 20.85 19.17
N ASN A 537 18.11 21.81 19.75
CA ASN A 537 17.66 23.20 19.85
C ASN A 537 17.52 23.86 18.47
N MET A 538 18.45 23.59 17.55
CA MET A 538 18.38 24.06 16.16
C MET A 538 17.12 23.51 15.45
N VAL A 539 16.85 22.23 15.61
CA VAL A 539 15.70 21.55 14.98
C VAL A 539 14.38 22.02 15.61
N ALA A 540 14.30 22.07 16.94
CA ALA A 540 13.08 22.48 17.65
C ALA A 540 12.69 23.93 17.32
N SER A 541 13.65 24.85 17.27
CA SER A 541 13.40 26.26 16.91
C SER A 541 12.92 26.41 15.46
N TYR A 542 13.47 25.65 14.52
CA TYR A 542 13.00 25.63 13.13
C TYR A 542 11.56 25.11 13.06
N ILE A 543 11.27 23.97 13.70
CA ILE A 543 9.95 23.34 13.63
C ILE A 543 8.87 24.22 14.26
N ALA A 544 9.13 24.80 15.45
CA ALA A 544 8.19 25.68 16.12
C ALA A 544 7.75 26.83 15.20
N LYS A 545 8.72 27.48 14.53
CA LYS A 545 8.46 28.57 13.58
C LYS A 545 7.55 28.16 12.40
N HIS A 546 7.72 26.95 11.88
CA HIS A 546 6.99 26.47 10.70
C HIS A 546 5.63 25.85 11.04
N ASN A 547 5.46 25.29 12.25
CA ASN A 547 4.20 24.71 12.72
C ASN A 547 3.25 25.75 13.34
N ASP A 548 3.70 26.97 13.63
CA ASP A 548 2.87 28.10 14.10
C ASP A 548 1.79 28.57 13.10
N GLY A 549 1.70 27.96 11.91
CA GLY A 549 0.67 28.21 10.89
C GLY A 549 0.83 29.53 10.13
N ARG A 550 1.82 30.36 10.48
CA ARG A 550 2.12 31.64 9.82
C ARG A 550 2.83 31.47 8.47
N VAL A 551 3.49 30.34 8.26
CA VAL A 551 4.32 30.04 7.08
C VAL A 551 3.69 28.88 6.33
N VAL A 552 3.08 29.17 5.18
CA VAL A 552 2.50 28.16 4.29
C VAL A 552 3.52 27.81 3.22
N GLU A 553 3.93 26.55 3.18
CA GLU A 553 4.92 26.03 2.23
C GLU A 553 4.37 24.81 1.48
N SER A 554 5.23 24.17 0.67
CA SER A 554 4.88 22.92 -0.01
C SER A 554 4.39 21.86 0.98
N GLU A 555 3.35 21.10 0.60
CA GLU A 555 2.84 19.99 1.40
C GLU A 555 3.94 18.98 1.76
N SER A 556 4.87 18.72 0.83
CA SER A 556 5.99 17.80 1.06
C SER A 556 6.90 18.26 2.20
N HIS A 557 7.15 19.57 2.29
CA HIS A 557 7.98 20.14 3.35
C HIS A 557 7.28 20.02 4.70
N GLN A 558 5.99 20.39 4.77
CA GLN A 558 5.22 20.33 6.00
C GLN A 558 5.07 18.90 6.53
N ILE A 559 4.92 17.90 5.64
CA ILE A 559 4.93 16.48 6.03
C ILE A 559 6.25 16.11 6.70
N THR A 560 7.39 16.48 6.11
CA THR A 560 8.71 16.19 6.69
C THR A 560 8.94 16.94 8.01
N VAL A 561 8.45 18.18 8.15
CA VAL A 561 8.50 18.93 9.41
C VAL A 561 7.78 18.17 10.53
N TRP A 562 6.56 17.66 10.26
CA TRP A 562 5.82 16.85 11.22
C TRP A 562 6.50 15.52 11.53
N GLU A 563 7.10 14.86 10.53
CA GLU A 563 7.89 13.64 10.74
C GLU A 563 9.07 13.87 11.70
N VAL A 564 9.85 14.94 11.48
CA VAL A 564 10.98 15.29 12.35
C VAL A 564 10.48 15.59 13.76
N TRP A 565 9.37 16.31 13.88
CA TRP A 565 8.82 16.70 15.17
C TRP A 565 8.39 15.52 16.03
N VAL A 566 7.64 14.59 15.43
CA VAL A 566 7.19 13.37 16.11
C VAL A 566 8.39 12.53 16.54
N PHE A 567 9.37 12.37 15.66
CA PHE A 567 10.57 11.59 15.94
C PHE A 567 11.43 12.21 17.06
N LEU A 568 11.60 13.54 17.03
CA LEU A 568 12.31 14.30 18.05
C LEU A 568 11.68 14.10 19.43
N VAL A 569 10.36 14.26 19.51
CA VAL A 569 9.60 14.11 20.76
C VAL A 569 9.65 12.66 21.26
N GLU A 570 9.54 11.68 20.37
CA GLU A 570 9.61 10.26 20.74
C GLU A 570 10.95 9.88 21.39
N LYS A 571 12.07 10.33 20.82
CA LYS A 571 13.42 9.88 21.22
C LYS A 571 14.10 10.76 22.25
N TYR A 572 13.82 12.07 22.26
CA TYR A 572 14.61 13.06 23.00
C TYR A 572 13.83 13.88 24.02
N SER A 573 12.58 13.52 24.34
CA SER A 573 11.76 14.22 25.33
C SER A 573 12.40 14.35 26.72
N THR A 574 13.32 13.46 27.09
CA THR A 574 13.96 13.46 28.41
C THR A 574 15.24 14.31 28.48
N SER A 575 15.82 14.70 27.35
CA SER A 575 17.22 15.16 27.29
C SER A 575 17.43 16.66 27.04
N SER A 576 16.40 17.44 26.68
CA SER A 576 16.59 18.86 26.31
C SER A 576 15.60 19.82 26.99
N ASP A 577 14.29 19.61 26.81
CA ASP A 577 13.25 20.47 27.40
C ASP A 577 12.02 19.63 27.79
N PRO A 578 11.64 19.58 29.10
CA PRO A 578 10.46 18.84 29.54
C PRO A 578 9.13 19.40 28.99
N ALA A 579 9.10 20.65 28.49
CA ALA A 579 7.90 21.24 27.88
C ALA A 579 7.70 20.83 26.41
N LEU A 580 8.74 20.31 25.75
CA LEU A 580 8.71 19.96 24.32
C LEU A 580 7.52 19.07 23.94
N PRO A 581 7.19 17.97 24.67
CA PRO A 581 6.10 17.09 24.29
C PRO A 581 4.71 17.74 24.41
N SER A 582 4.51 18.57 25.43
CA SER A 582 3.22 19.25 25.63
C SER A 582 3.00 20.34 24.59
N THR A 583 4.03 21.12 24.27
CA THR A 583 4.00 22.08 23.15
C THR A 583 3.75 21.36 21.83
N ALA A 584 4.44 20.25 21.59
CA ALA A 584 4.29 19.47 20.37
C ALA A 584 2.86 19.00 20.14
N LEU A 585 2.26 18.45 21.19
CA LEU A 585 0.88 17.99 21.14
C LEU A 585 -0.09 19.16 20.94
N GLN A 586 0.09 20.28 21.64
CA GLN A 586 -0.77 21.45 21.45
C GLN A 586 -0.74 21.97 20.01
N MET A 587 0.44 22.01 19.38
CA MET A 587 0.57 22.38 17.97
C MET A 587 -0.12 21.37 17.05
N ALA A 588 0.04 20.07 17.31
CA ALA A 588 -0.61 19.02 16.54
C ALA A 588 -2.15 19.08 16.64
N LEU A 589 -2.67 19.28 17.86
CA LEU A 589 -4.11 19.45 18.09
C LEU A 589 -4.65 20.70 17.38
N THR A 590 -3.90 21.82 17.42
CA THR A 590 -4.29 23.06 16.73
C THR A 590 -4.30 22.86 15.21
N ALA A 591 -3.28 22.18 14.66
CA ALA A 591 -3.22 21.87 13.23
C ALA A 591 -4.35 20.92 12.80
N ALA A 592 -4.71 19.95 13.65
CA ALA A 592 -5.77 19.00 13.38
C ALA A 592 -7.19 19.61 13.47
N ALA A 593 -7.39 20.59 14.35
CA ALA A 593 -8.66 21.33 14.45
C ALA A 593 -8.83 22.39 13.35
N SER A 594 -7.75 22.80 12.68
CA SER A 594 -7.81 23.83 11.64
C SER A 594 -8.43 23.30 10.34
N PRO A 595 -9.48 23.96 9.79
CA PRO A 595 -10.09 23.57 8.52
C PRO A 595 -9.20 23.86 7.30
N SER A 596 -8.12 24.64 7.45
CA SER A 596 -7.18 24.96 6.38
C SER A 596 -6.16 23.86 6.08
N THR A 597 -6.07 22.84 6.95
CA THR A 597 -5.07 21.77 6.83
C THR A 597 -5.46 20.79 5.73
N SER A 598 -4.55 20.52 4.78
CA SER A 598 -4.83 19.56 3.71
C SER A 598 -4.96 18.14 4.26
N PRO A 599 -5.79 17.25 3.66
CA PRO A 599 -6.02 15.90 4.18
C PRO A 599 -4.74 15.07 4.35
N ARG A 600 -3.73 15.31 3.51
CA ARG A 600 -2.43 14.61 3.59
C ARG A 600 -1.62 15.02 4.81
N ILE A 601 -1.55 16.32 5.08
CA ILE A 601 -0.87 16.86 6.26
C ILE A 601 -1.61 16.40 7.50
N LEU A 602 -2.95 16.50 7.50
CA LEU A 602 -3.77 16.04 8.60
C LEU A 602 -3.54 14.55 8.90
N HIS A 603 -3.52 13.70 7.89
CA HIS A 603 -3.22 12.28 8.07
C HIS A 603 -1.84 12.05 8.73
N GLN A 604 -0.81 12.81 8.32
CA GLN A 604 0.51 12.74 8.94
C GLN A 604 0.50 13.20 10.41
N VAL A 605 -0.20 14.30 10.70
CA VAL A 605 -0.35 14.82 12.07
C VAL A 605 -1.06 13.80 12.95
N LEU A 606 -2.18 13.24 12.50
CA LEU A 606 -2.96 12.25 13.26
C LEU A 606 -2.15 10.97 13.54
N ARG A 607 -1.43 10.46 12.54
CA ARG A 607 -0.52 9.32 12.71
C ARG A 607 0.61 9.62 13.69
N GLY A 608 1.14 10.85 13.64
CA GLY A 608 2.13 11.35 14.58
C GLY A 608 1.62 11.35 16.02
N VAL A 609 0.44 11.93 16.25
CA VAL A 609 -0.21 11.97 17.58
C VAL A 609 -0.50 10.56 18.09
N GLU A 610 -1.01 9.67 17.23
CA GLU A 610 -1.25 8.26 17.55
C GLU A 610 0.03 7.59 18.08
N ARG A 611 1.15 7.79 17.37
CA ARG A 611 2.44 7.25 17.77
C ARG A 611 2.93 7.82 19.11
N LEU A 612 2.78 9.12 19.32
CA LEU A 612 3.19 9.77 20.58
C LEU A 612 2.42 9.22 21.79
N ILE A 613 1.11 8.98 21.64
CA ILE A 613 0.28 8.37 22.70
C ILE A 613 0.78 6.97 23.05
N LEU A 614 1.13 6.17 22.04
CA LEU A 614 1.60 4.80 22.21
C LEU A 614 2.99 4.69 22.83
N VAL A 615 3.89 5.64 22.54
CA VAL A 615 5.29 5.58 22.99
C VAL A 615 5.53 6.33 24.30
N GLN A 616 4.92 7.50 24.51
CA GLN A 616 5.26 8.36 25.65
C GLN A 616 4.47 8.08 26.93
N GLU A 617 3.61 7.06 26.97
CA GLU A 617 2.72 6.78 28.10
C GLU A 617 2.06 8.07 28.63
N SER A 618 1.38 8.79 27.73
CA SER A 618 0.82 10.11 28.01
C SER A 618 -0.09 10.12 29.24
N THR A 619 -0.16 11.27 29.93
CA THR A 619 -1.04 11.43 31.08
C THR A 619 -2.51 11.23 30.70
N PRO A 620 -3.36 10.69 31.61
CA PRO A 620 -4.76 10.38 31.29
C PRO A 620 -5.55 11.61 30.80
N GLY A 621 -5.29 12.79 31.36
CA GLY A 621 -5.93 14.04 30.89
C GLY A 621 -5.56 14.39 29.45
N THR A 622 -4.34 14.09 29.03
CA THR A 622 -3.88 14.32 27.65
C THR A 622 -4.57 13.37 26.66
N VAL A 623 -4.70 12.09 27.04
CA VAL A 623 -5.41 11.09 26.23
C VAL A 623 -6.88 11.48 26.03
N GLU A 624 -7.55 11.99 27.07
CA GLU A 624 -8.94 12.45 26.98
C GLU A 624 -9.10 13.66 26.04
N VAL A 625 -8.16 14.61 26.04
CA VAL A 625 -8.19 15.75 25.09
C VAL A 625 -8.06 15.25 23.65
N VAL A 626 -7.14 14.33 23.39
CA VAL A 626 -6.97 13.76 22.04
C VAL A 626 -8.20 12.94 21.63
N LEU A 627 -8.76 12.16 22.54
CA LEU A 627 -9.95 11.36 22.27
C LEU A 627 -11.14 12.25 21.88
N LYS A 628 -11.37 13.36 22.61
CA LYS A 628 -12.41 14.33 22.27
C LYS A 628 -12.24 14.93 20.88
N LEU A 629 -11.01 15.31 20.51
CA LEU A 629 -10.72 15.80 19.17
C LEU A 629 -10.97 14.70 18.11
N ALA A 630 -10.52 13.47 18.35
CA ALA A 630 -10.72 12.37 17.42
C ALA A 630 -12.21 12.05 17.24
N MET A 631 -13.01 12.10 18.30
CA MET A 631 -14.47 11.96 18.25
C MET A 631 -15.11 13.04 17.38
N ASP A 632 -14.73 14.31 17.56
CA ASP A 632 -15.24 15.42 16.76
C ASP A 632 -14.88 15.26 15.27
N LEU A 633 -13.63 14.89 14.99
CA LEU A 633 -13.16 14.63 13.62
C LEU A 633 -13.93 13.47 12.96
N VAL A 634 -14.12 12.36 13.67
CA VAL A 634 -14.86 11.21 13.13
C VAL A 634 -16.33 11.58 12.86
N LEU A 635 -16.97 12.30 13.78
CA LEU A 635 -18.40 12.61 13.71
C LEU A 635 -18.71 13.67 12.64
N ASN A 636 -17.96 14.77 12.61
CA ASN A 636 -18.35 15.99 11.88
C ASN A 636 -17.57 16.22 10.57
N SER A 637 -16.45 15.52 10.34
CA SER A 637 -15.58 15.80 9.19
C SER A 637 -16.00 15.09 7.89
N PRO A 638 -15.51 15.53 6.71
CA PRO A 638 -15.69 14.80 5.46
C PRO A 638 -15.06 13.39 5.50
N PRO A 639 -15.48 12.45 4.64
CA PRO A 639 -15.07 11.04 4.70
C PRO A 639 -13.55 10.83 4.69
N ALA A 640 -12.79 11.61 3.91
CA ALA A 640 -11.33 11.50 3.84
C ALA A 640 -10.66 11.79 5.18
N VAL A 641 -11.23 12.70 5.98
CA VAL A 641 -10.72 13.09 7.30
C VAL A 641 -11.26 12.14 8.37
N SER A 642 -12.55 11.83 8.35
CA SER A 642 -13.17 10.90 9.30
C SER A 642 -12.48 9.54 9.27
N LEU A 643 -12.28 8.96 8.07
CA LEU A 643 -11.58 7.68 7.91
C LEU A 643 -10.10 7.75 8.31
N ALA A 644 -9.44 8.90 8.14
CA ALA A 644 -8.07 9.11 8.58
C ALA A 644 -7.94 9.27 10.11
N ALA A 645 -8.99 9.71 10.80
CA ALA A 645 -9.05 9.88 12.25
C ALA A 645 -9.42 8.60 13.00
N LEU A 646 -10.02 7.60 12.34
CA LEU A 646 -10.40 6.33 12.97
C LEU A 646 -9.26 5.58 13.67
N PRO A 647 -8.04 5.46 13.10
CA PRO A 647 -6.93 4.83 13.82
C PRO A 647 -6.62 5.54 15.13
N LEU A 648 -6.55 6.88 15.11
CA LEU A 648 -6.29 7.67 16.31
C LEU A 648 -7.42 7.51 17.34
N PHE A 649 -8.69 7.54 16.90
CA PHE A 649 -9.84 7.35 17.77
C PHE A 649 -9.77 6.01 18.52
N LEU A 650 -9.53 4.91 17.81
CA LEU A 650 -9.46 3.58 18.42
C LEU A 650 -8.24 3.48 19.35
N THR A 651 -7.07 3.94 18.92
CA THR A 651 -5.86 3.92 19.77
C THR A 651 -6.06 4.73 21.04
N ALA A 652 -6.61 5.96 20.95
CA ALA A 652 -6.90 6.79 22.10
C ALA A 652 -7.95 6.17 23.04
N LEU A 653 -8.96 5.49 22.48
CA LEU A 653 -9.97 4.76 23.25
C LEU A 653 -9.36 3.62 24.06
N HIS A 654 -8.52 2.77 23.45
CA HIS A 654 -7.84 1.67 24.15
C HIS A 654 -6.85 2.18 25.22
N CYS A 655 -6.16 3.29 24.95
CA CYS A 655 -5.28 3.93 25.94
C CYS A 655 -6.09 4.51 27.13
N SER A 656 -7.25 5.14 26.86
CA SER A 656 -8.15 5.64 27.91
C SER A 656 -8.65 4.50 28.81
N THR A 657 -9.02 3.35 28.24
CA THR A 657 -9.40 2.15 29.00
C THR A 657 -8.26 1.65 29.89
N LYS A 658 -7.03 1.58 29.37
CA LYS A 658 -5.84 1.18 30.16
C LYS A 658 -5.61 2.11 31.36
N SER A 659 -5.67 3.43 31.15
CA SER A 659 -5.40 4.40 32.22
C SER A 659 -6.42 4.30 33.35
N GLN A 660 -7.68 4.05 33.01
CA GLN A 660 -8.77 3.90 33.99
C GLN A 660 -8.70 2.55 34.71
N SER A 661 -8.34 1.45 34.02
CA SER A 661 -8.14 0.14 34.67
C SER A 661 -6.95 0.13 35.63
N ALA A 662 -5.87 0.87 35.30
CA ALA A 662 -4.70 1.01 36.17
C ALA A 662 -5.00 1.78 37.47
N GLN A 663 -5.89 2.78 37.42
CA GLN A 663 -6.35 3.51 38.62
C GLN A 663 -7.16 2.62 39.58
N LEU A 664 -7.82 1.58 39.06
CA LEU A 664 -8.60 0.61 39.84
C LEU A 664 -7.75 -0.52 40.48
N ARG A 665 -6.40 -0.49 40.37
CA ARG A 665 -5.46 -1.51 40.89
C ARG A 665 -5.77 -2.95 40.44
N LEU A 666 -6.37 -3.12 39.27
CA LEU A 666 -6.47 -4.43 38.63
C LEU A 666 -5.09 -4.77 38.06
N SER A 667 -4.50 -5.91 38.44
CA SER A 667 -3.22 -6.36 37.87
C SER A 667 -3.38 -6.57 36.36
N ASP A 668 -2.33 -6.25 35.58
CA ASP A 668 -2.25 -6.42 34.12
C ASP A 668 -2.56 -7.86 33.64
N GLU A 669 -2.67 -8.82 34.56
CA GLU A 669 -2.89 -10.23 34.28
C GLU A 669 -4.37 -10.63 34.08
N PHE A 670 -5.34 -9.80 34.52
CA PHE A 670 -6.77 -10.18 34.59
C PHE A 670 -7.79 -9.25 33.93
N SER A 671 -7.43 -8.35 33.01
CA SER A 671 -8.39 -7.47 32.33
C SER A 671 -9.34 -8.21 31.37
N ARG A 672 -10.41 -8.80 31.91
CA ARG A 672 -11.62 -9.18 31.18
C ARG A 672 -12.57 -7.97 31.14
N PRO A 673 -13.41 -7.83 30.09
CA PRO A 673 -14.50 -6.84 30.06
C PRO A 673 -15.44 -6.94 31.28
N GLU A 674 -15.43 -8.08 31.98
CA GLU A 674 -16.20 -8.38 33.19
C GLU A 674 -15.84 -7.45 34.37
N ASP A 675 -14.60 -6.96 34.49
CA ASP A 675 -14.20 -6.10 35.62
C ASP A 675 -14.74 -4.66 35.50
N LEU A 676 -14.95 -4.18 34.27
CA LEU A 676 -15.57 -2.88 33.96
C LEU A 676 -17.06 -2.81 34.34
N ALA A 677 -17.71 -3.97 34.55
CA ALA A 677 -19.13 -4.03 34.90
C ALA A 677 -19.42 -3.57 36.35
N SER A 678 -18.38 -3.37 37.17
CA SER A 678 -18.52 -3.00 38.58
C SER A 678 -18.81 -1.52 38.82
N ASP A 679 -18.54 -0.65 37.83
CA ASP A 679 -18.73 0.80 37.94
C ASP A 679 -19.68 1.34 36.84
N PRO A 680 -20.92 1.75 37.19
CA PRO A 680 -21.90 2.22 36.22
C PRO A 680 -21.54 3.56 35.57
N GLU A 681 -20.72 4.40 36.21
CA GLU A 681 -20.32 5.69 35.65
C GLU A 681 -19.29 5.52 34.53
N LEU A 682 -18.30 4.64 34.73
CA LEU A 682 -17.33 4.27 33.70
C LEU A 682 -18.00 3.63 32.49
N LEU A 683 -18.97 2.73 32.73
CA LEU A 683 -19.73 2.11 31.66
C LEU A 683 -20.48 3.14 30.81
N LEU A 684 -21.12 4.12 31.46
CA LEU A 684 -21.82 5.20 30.75
C LEU A 684 -20.86 6.02 29.88
N GLN A 685 -19.67 6.36 30.41
CA GLN A 685 -18.66 7.11 29.66
C GLN A 685 -18.15 6.35 28.43
N PHE A 686 -17.88 5.04 28.55
CA PHE A 686 -17.45 4.23 27.40
C PHE A 686 -18.57 4.07 26.37
N MET A 687 -19.82 3.91 26.81
CA MET A 687 -20.96 3.86 25.92
C MET A 687 -21.17 5.16 25.13
N GLU A 688 -20.96 6.32 25.78
CA GLU A 688 -20.98 7.63 25.11
C GLU A 688 -19.83 7.76 24.08
N LYS A 689 -18.62 7.32 24.44
CA LYS A 689 -17.47 7.32 23.51
C LYS A 689 -17.73 6.43 22.29
N LEU A 690 -18.34 5.26 22.48
CA LEU A 690 -18.66 4.31 21.41
C LEU A 690 -19.87 4.73 20.57
N SER A 691 -20.79 5.54 21.10
CA SER A 691 -21.96 6.00 20.36
C SER A 691 -21.61 6.83 19.14
N VAL A 692 -20.43 7.49 19.14
CA VAL A 692 -19.90 8.24 17.99
C VAL A 692 -19.88 7.40 16.71
N LEU A 693 -19.52 6.11 16.80
CA LEU A 693 -19.52 5.23 15.63
C LEU A 693 -20.94 4.98 15.10
N PHE A 694 -21.92 4.78 15.99
CA PHE A 694 -23.32 4.61 15.61
C PHE A 694 -23.90 5.88 14.98
N ASP A 695 -23.61 7.04 15.59
CA ASP A 695 -24.09 8.33 15.11
C ASP A 695 -23.47 8.66 13.73
N ARG A 696 -22.19 8.33 13.52
CA ARG A 696 -21.56 8.49 12.21
C ARG A 696 -22.15 7.55 11.16
N ILE A 697 -22.40 6.28 11.48
CA ILE A 697 -23.06 5.32 10.57
C ILE A 697 -24.42 5.83 10.10
N ARG A 698 -25.15 6.57 10.96
CA ARG A 698 -26.47 7.12 10.63
C ARG A 698 -26.44 8.21 9.55
N VAL A 699 -25.33 8.94 9.42
CA VAL A 699 -25.23 10.15 8.57
C VAL A 699 -24.27 9.98 7.38
N CYS A 700 -23.32 9.04 7.48
CA CYS A 700 -22.26 8.90 6.49
C CYS A 700 -22.69 8.25 5.16
N LEU A 701 -21.75 8.23 4.20
CA LEU A 701 -21.96 7.60 2.89
C LEU A 701 -21.92 6.06 3.01
N PRO A 702 -22.59 5.30 2.11
CA PRO A 702 -22.69 3.85 2.25
C PRO A 702 -21.36 3.10 2.32
N PHE A 703 -20.32 3.56 1.60
CA PHE A 703 -18.99 2.94 1.67
C PHE A 703 -18.30 3.20 3.02
N GLU A 704 -18.49 4.39 3.59
CA GLU A 704 -17.94 4.77 4.90
C GLU A 704 -18.65 3.99 6.00
N ALA A 705 -19.99 3.90 5.92
CA ALA A 705 -20.81 3.06 6.79
C ALA A 705 -20.35 1.59 6.73
N GLY A 706 -20.02 1.08 5.54
CA GLY A 706 -19.50 -0.27 5.35
C GLY A 706 -18.19 -0.54 6.10
N VAL A 707 -17.26 0.43 6.11
CA VAL A 707 -16.01 0.34 6.88
C VAL A 707 -16.30 0.37 8.39
N LEU A 708 -17.10 1.34 8.84
CA LEU A 708 -17.40 1.53 10.26
C LEU A 708 -18.16 0.34 10.86
N ALA A 709 -19.26 -0.09 10.22
CA ALA A 709 -20.08 -1.19 10.69
C ALA A 709 -19.36 -2.54 10.64
N GLY A 710 -18.45 -2.73 9.67
CA GLY A 710 -17.62 -3.93 9.57
C GLY A 710 -16.65 -4.10 10.74
N LEU A 711 -16.28 -3.01 11.42
CA LEU A 711 -15.39 -3.00 12.59
C LEU A 711 -16.14 -2.88 13.91
N LEU A 712 -17.37 -2.38 13.86
CA LEU A 712 -18.13 -2.00 15.06
C LEU A 712 -18.27 -3.17 16.04
N GLY A 713 -18.68 -4.35 15.59
CA GLY A 713 -18.89 -5.48 16.50
C GLY A 713 -17.61 -5.94 17.18
N THR A 714 -16.49 -6.00 16.46
CA THR A 714 -15.17 -6.31 17.03
C THR A 714 -14.70 -5.25 18.02
N CYS A 715 -14.90 -3.96 17.73
CA CYS A 715 -14.52 -2.89 18.64
C CYS A 715 -15.35 -2.89 19.93
N LEU A 716 -16.67 -3.07 19.80
CA LEU A 716 -17.58 -3.08 20.96
C LEU A 716 -17.25 -4.24 21.90
N LEU A 717 -17.10 -5.45 21.36
CA LEU A 717 -16.83 -6.66 22.14
C LEU A 717 -15.42 -6.71 22.75
N ASP A 718 -14.49 -5.91 22.23
CA ASP A 718 -13.14 -5.83 22.81
C ASP A 718 -13.11 -4.97 24.09
N ILE A 719 -14.04 -4.02 24.22
CA ILE A 719 -14.06 -3.02 25.31
C ILE A 719 -15.13 -3.36 26.36
N LEU A 720 -16.33 -3.77 25.94
CA LEU A 720 -17.47 -3.98 26.82
C LEU A 720 -18.02 -5.41 26.71
N PRO A 721 -18.57 -5.98 27.81
CA PRO A 721 -19.21 -7.29 27.78
C PRO A 721 -20.48 -7.26 26.93
N ALA A 722 -20.78 -8.36 26.25
CA ALA A 722 -21.88 -8.44 25.29
C ALA A 722 -23.24 -8.15 25.93
N SER A 723 -23.44 -8.59 27.18
CA SER A 723 -24.65 -8.33 27.98
C SER A 723 -25.04 -6.85 28.07
N GLN A 724 -24.06 -5.94 28.17
CA GLN A 724 -24.27 -4.50 28.31
C GLN A 724 -24.50 -3.81 26.95
N LEU A 725 -24.05 -4.44 25.87
CA LEU A 725 -24.17 -3.93 24.51
C LEU A 725 -25.52 -4.25 23.87
N LEU A 726 -26.20 -5.32 24.32
CA LEU A 726 -27.46 -5.80 23.75
C LEU A 726 -28.47 -4.67 23.58
N ASN A 727 -28.78 -3.91 24.64
CA ASN A 727 -29.78 -2.86 24.60
C ASN A 727 -29.48 -1.81 23.51
N LYS A 728 -28.23 -1.31 23.48
CA LYS A 728 -27.84 -0.26 22.54
C LYS A 728 -27.85 -0.75 21.10
N VAL A 729 -27.27 -1.91 20.83
CA VAL A 729 -27.19 -2.49 19.47
C VAL A 729 -28.60 -2.81 18.94
N ILE A 730 -29.46 -3.37 19.78
CA ILE A 730 -30.85 -3.67 19.44
C ILE A 730 -31.62 -2.37 19.14
N THR A 731 -31.47 -1.35 19.99
CA THR A 731 -32.16 -0.06 19.81
C THR A 731 -31.73 0.64 18.53
N GLU A 732 -30.42 0.65 18.22
CA GLU A 732 -29.89 1.25 16.98
C GLU A 732 -30.31 0.47 15.72
N TYR A 733 -30.46 -0.85 15.83
CA TYR A 733 -30.92 -1.70 14.73
C TYR A 733 -32.43 -1.56 14.44
N ILE A 734 -33.24 -1.35 15.48
CA ILE A 734 -34.69 -1.15 15.38
C ILE A 734 -35.04 0.26 14.88
N SER A 735 -34.19 1.25 15.19
CA SER A 735 -34.44 2.66 14.89
C SER A 735 -34.87 2.91 13.44
N SER A 736 -35.97 3.66 13.27
CA SER A 736 -36.47 4.10 11.96
C SER A 736 -35.51 5.06 11.26
N HIS A 737 -34.65 5.74 12.02
CA HIS A 737 -33.66 6.68 11.51
C HIS A 737 -32.39 6.01 11.00
N GLN A 738 -32.26 4.68 11.07
CA GLN A 738 -31.08 3.95 10.62
C GLN A 738 -31.16 3.65 9.11
N PRO A 739 -30.35 4.32 8.26
CA PRO A 739 -30.35 4.07 6.81
C PRO A 739 -29.71 2.74 6.41
N HIS A 740 -28.88 2.15 7.28
CA HIS A 740 -28.06 0.98 6.96
C HIS A 740 -28.29 -0.22 7.90
N PRO A 741 -29.55 -0.74 8.03
CA PRO A 741 -29.85 -1.84 8.94
C PRO A 741 -29.14 -3.15 8.54
N HIS A 742 -28.89 -3.36 7.24
CA HIS A 742 -28.14 -4.52 6.75
C HIS A 742 -26.69 -4.55 7.25
N LEU A 743 -26.06 -3.39 7.46
CA LEU A 743 -24.69 -3.35 8.00
C LEU A 743 -24.69 -3.64 9.50
N LEU A 744 -25.62 -3.05 10.25
CA LEU A 744 -25.77 -3.30 11.69
C LEU A 744 -26.23 -4.73 12.02
N ALA A 745 -26.89 -5.41 11.09
CA ALA A 745 -27.27 -6.81 11.28
C ALA A 745 -26.06 -7.71 11.58
N ALA A 746 -24.91 -7.48 10.93
CA ALA A 746 -23.68 -8.23 11.22
C ALA A 746 -23.14 -7.92 12.62
N THR A 747 -23.19 -6.65 13.05
CA THR A 747 -22.82 -6.24 14.42
C THR A 747 -23.72 -6.93 15.45
N LEU A 748 -25.03 -6.91 15.21
CA LEU A 748 -26.02 -7.59 16.06
C LEU A 748 -25.72 -9.08 16.17
N PHE A 749 -25.45 -9.75 15.05
CA PHE A 749 -25.12 -11.18 15.02
C PHE A 749 -23.90 -11.52 15.87
N GLN A 750 -22.83 -10.73 15.76
CA GLN A 750 -21.60 -10.90 16.55
C GLN A 750 -21.85 -10.69 18.05
N VAL A 751 -22.60 -9.64 18.42
CA VAL A 751 -22.91 -9.35 19.83
C VAL A 751 -23.80 -10.42 20.44
N PHE A 752 -24.78 -10.94 19.69
CA PHE A 752 -25.64 -12.03 20.15
C PHE A 752 -24.84 -13.32 20.33
N GLU A 753 -23.89 -13.60 19.42
CA GLU A 753 -22.98 -14.75 19.57
C GLU A 753 -22.18 -14.67 20.87
N ALA A 754 -21.57 -13.51 21.13
CA ALA A 754 -20.81 -13.28 22.35
C ALA A 754 -21.70 -13.36 23.60
N ALA A 755 -22.90 -12.79 23.56
CA ALA A 755 -23.85 -12.82 24.69
C ALA A 755 -24.33 -14.25 25.02
N ILE A 756 -24.55 -15.10 24.00
CA ILE A 756 -24.88 -16.52 24.20
C ILE A 756 -23.71 -17.25 24.85
N HIS A 757 -22.46 -16.92 24.47
CA HIS A 757 -21.27 -17.50 25.09
C HIS A 757 -21.06 -17.05 26.54
N GLU A 758 -21.38 -15.80 26.89
CA GLU A 758 -21.24 -15.24 28.24
C GLU A 758 -22.35 -15.72 29.20
N GLY A 759 -23.61 -15.54 28.83
CA GLY A 759 -24.77 -15.66 29.72
C GLY A 759 -25.79 -16.75 29.32
N GLY A 760 -25.49 -17.53 28.28
CA GLY A 760 -26.40 -18.52 27.72
C GLY A 760 -27.54 -17.91 26.89
N GLU A 761 -28.38 -18.77 26.31
CA GLU A 761 -29.47 -18.32 25.44
C GLU A 761 -30.53 -17.49 26.16
N ASN A 762 -30.78 -17.75 27.44
CA ASN A 762 -31.87 -17.12 28.20
C ASN A 762 -31.76 -15.59 28.23
N LEU A 763 -30.54 -15.06 28.39
CA LEU A 763 -30.29 -13.61 28.40
C LEU A 763 -30.76 -12.98 27.08
N VAL A 764 -30.35 -13.56 25.95
CA VAL A 764 -30.71 -13.05 24.63
C VAL A 764 -32.20 -13.21 24.35
N GLN A 765 -32.79 -14.33 24.79
CA GLN A 765 -34.23 -14.59 24.61
C GLN A 765 -35.11 -13.53 25.27
N GLU A 766 -34.76 -13.05 26.46
CA GLU A 766 -35.51 -11.99 27.15
C GLU A 766 -35.48 -10.66 26.38
N TRP A 767 -34.28 -10.24 25.94
CA TRP A 767 -34.11 -9.05 25.10
C TRP A 767 -34.86 -9.16 23.78
N VAL A 768 -34.87 -10.35 23.18
CA VAL A 768 -35.62 -10.60 21.95
C VAL A 768 -37.11 -10.38 22.18
N LEU A 769 -37.69 -11.00 23.21
CA LEU A 769 -39.12 -10.89 23.54
C LEU A 769 -39.54 -9.44 23.83
N LEU A 770 -38.71 -8.66 24.54
CA LEU A 770 -38.97 -7.25 24.82
C LEU A 770 -38.98 -6.38 23.56
N SER A 771 -38.32 -6.82 22.50
CA SER A 771 -38.12 -6.05 21.27
C SER A 771 -39.11 -6.38 20.16
N LEU A 772 -39.83 -7.51 20.25
CA LEU A 772 -40.69 -8.01 19.16
C LEU A 772 -41.78 -7.02 18.74
N SER A 773 -42.45 -6.36 19.70
CA SER A 773 -43.51 -5.39 19.41
C SER A 773 -43.00 -4.19 18.60
N ASN A 774 -41.75 -3.78 18.82
CA ASN A 774 -41.15 -2.67 18.10
C ASN A 774 -40.84 -3.04 16.64
N PHE A 775 -40.50 -4.30 16.37
CA PHE A 775 -40.28 -4.77 15.00
C PHE A 775 -41.57 -4.94 14.23
N THR A 776 -42.62 -5.48 14.83
CA THR A 776 -43.90 -5.73 14.14
C THR A 776 -44.61 -4.44 13.73
N GLN A 777 -44.34 -3.33 14.42
CA GLN A 777 -44.86 -2.00 14.09
C GLN A 777 -44.08 -1.27 12.98
N ARG A 778 -42.95 -1.84 12.52
CA ARG A 778 -42.07 -1.19 11.55
C ARG A 778 -42.64 -1.26 10.13
N THR A 779 -42.53 -0.16 9.39
CA THR A 779 -42.92 -0.06 7.99
C THR A 779 -41.68 0.12 7.10
N PRO A 780 -41.63 -0.49 5.90
CA PRO A 780 -42.58 -1.44 5.31
C PRO A 780 -42.51 -2.85 5.94
N VAL A 781 -43.58 -3.65 5.80
CA VAL A 781 -43.68 -5.02 6.38
C VAL A 781 -42.54 -5.93 5.92
N ALA A 782 -42.10 -5.82 4.66
CA ALA A 782 -40.96 -6.57 4.14
C ALA A 782 -39.68 -6.33 4.96
N LEU A 783 -39.46 -5.08 5.39
CA LEU A 783 -38.31 -4.73 6.23
C LEU A 783 -38.47 -5.26 7.66
N ALA A 784 -39.69 -5.24 8.21
CA ALA A 784 -39.98 -5.82 9.52
C ALA A 784 -39.70 -7.33 9.55
N VAL A 785 -40.20 -8.07 8.55
CA VAL A 785 -39.99 -9.51 8.40
C VAL A 785 -38.51 -9.84 8.20
N TRP A 786 -37.82 -9.10 7.32
CA TRP A 786 -36.37 -9.27 7.13
C TRP A 786 -35.60 -9.01 8.44
N CYS A 787 -35.94 -7.94 9.16
CA CYS A 787 -35.28 -7.61 10.42
C CYS A 787 -35.47 -8.68 11.48
N LEU A 788 -36.70 -9.17 11.65
CA LEU A 788 -37.04 -10.25 12.57
C LEU A 788 -36.36 -11.56 12.19
N THR A 789 -36.25 -11.87 10.89
CA THR A 789 -35.56 -13.07 10.42
C THR A 789 -34.08 -13.03 10.82
N CYS A 790 -33.38 -11.92 10.54
CA CYS A 790 -32.01 -11.70 11.01
C CYS A 790 -31.90 -11.80 12.53
N PHE A 791 -32.86 -11.23 13.27
CA PHE A 791 -32.91 -11.21 14.73
C PHE A 791 -33.06 -12.61 15.34
N PHE A 792 -33.98 -13.43 14.80
CA PHE A 792 -34.18 -14.81 15.25
C PHE A 792 -32.99 -15.71 14.91
N ILE A 793 -32.39 -15.55 13.73
CA ILE A 793 -31.19 -16.29 13.36
C ILE A 793 -30.03 -15.94 14.31
N ALA A 794 -29.83 -14.65 14.60
CA ALA A 794 -28.80 -14.20 15.53
C ALA A 794 -28.99 -14.72 16.95
N ALA A 795 -30.25 -14.86 17.41
CA ALA A 795 -30.59 -15.37 18.74
C ALA A 795 -30.56 -16.90 18.86
N SER A 796 -30.41 -17.62 17.74
CA SER A 796 -30.43 -19.08 17.74
C SER A 796 -29.04 -19.67 18.02
N SER A 797 -28.99 -20.80 18.73
CA SER A 797 -27.80 -21.66 18.86
C SER A 797 -27.67 -22.70 17.75
N ASN A 798 -28.65 -22.81 16.85
CA ASN A 798 -28.61 -23.77 15.76
C ASN A 798 -27.58 -23.34 14.71
N LYS A 799 -26.48 -24.09 14.64
CA LYS A 799 -25.36 -23.85 13.71
C LYS A 799 -25.81 -23.72 12.26
N TRP A 800 -26.78 -24.52 11.81
CA TRP A 800 -27.27 -24.49 10.43
C TRP A 800 -28.08 -23.25 10.12
N LEU A 801 -28.94 -22.83 11.06
CA LEU A 801 -29.73 -21.62 10.92
C LEU A 801 -28.81 -20.39 10.93
N ARG A 802 -27.84 -20.35 11.86
CA ARG A 802 -26.80 -19.31 11.93
C ARG A 802 -25.97 -19.23 10.65
N ALA A 803 -25.60 -20.36 10.05
CA ALA A 803 -24.85 -20.39 8.79
C ALA A 803 -25.63 -19.76 7.61
N GLY A 804 -26.96 -19.75 7.65
CA GLY A 804 -27.81 -19.10 6.66
C GLY A 804 -27.85 -17.56 6.75
N PHE A 805 -27.33 -16.98 7.84
CA PHE A 805 -27.41 -15.54 8.12
C PHE A 805 -26.94 -14.63 6.96
N PRO A 806 -25.78 -14.86 6.32
CA PRO A 806 -25.30 -13.98 5.24
C PRO A 806 -26.26 -13.93 4.05
N SER A 807 -26.94 -15.05 3.76
CA SER A 807 -27.91 -15.14 2.66
C SER A 807 -29.15 -14.29 2.92
N VAL A 808 -29.62 -14.25 4.18
CA VAL A 808 -30.73 -13.41 4.60
C VAL A 808 -30.30 -11.94 4.60
N GLN A 809 -29.12 -11.64 5.14
CA GLN A 809 -28.57 -10.28 5.20
C GLN A 809 -28.48 -9.63 3.80
N ALA A 810 -28.11 -10.39 2.78
CA ALA A 810 -27.99 -9.90 1.40
C ALA A 810 -29.34 -9.56 0.74
N ARG A 811 -30.47 -10.04 1.26
CA ARG A 811 -31.82 -9.87 0.68
C ARG A 811 -32.64 -8.78 1.38
N LEU A 812 -32.01 -7.64 1.68
CA LEU A 812 -32.67 -6.51 2.34
C LEU A 812 -33.94 -6.07 1.58
N GLY A 813 -35.08 -6.06 2.27
CA GLY A 813 -36.33 -5.51 1.77
C GLY A 813 -37.07 -6.39 0.75
N LYS A 814 -36.62 -7.63 0.49
CA LYS A 814 -37.36 -8.61 -0.30
C LYS A 814 -38.33 -9.40 0.57
N LEU A 815 -39.47 -9.80 0.00
CA LEU A 815 -40.52 -10.56 0.67
C LEU A 815 -41.10 -11.59 -0.32
N ASP A 816 -40.25 -12.48 -0.82
CA ASP A 816 -40.69 -13.62 -1.63
C ASP A 816 -41.20 -14.75 -0.72
N GLU A 817 -41.96 -15.72 -1.25
CA GLU A 817 -42.45 -16.87 -0.46
C GLU A 817 -41.32 -17.62 0.27
N SER A 818 -40.14 -17.73 -0.36
CA SER A 818 -38.97 -18.34 0.27
C SER A 818 -38.47 -17.55 1.50
N ASP A 819 -38.57 -16.22 1.47
CA ASP A 819 -38.17 -15.37 2.59
C ASP A 819 -39.15 -15.54 3.77
N ILE A 820 -40.45 -15.67 3.46
CA ILE A 820 -41.48 -15.95 4.47
C ILE A 820 -41.29 -17.33 5.09
N GLN A 821 -40.98 -18.36 4.31
CA GLN A 821 -40.68 -19.69 4.84
C GLN A 821 -39.48 -19.69 5.80
N VAL A 822 -38.41 -18.98 5.45
CA VAL A 822 -37.23 -18.84 6.33
C VAL A 822 -37.59 -18.07 7.60
N PHE A 823 -38.39 -17.01 7.48
CA PHE A 823 -38.93 -16.28 8.63
C PHE A 823 -39.75 -17.20 9.56
N CYS A 824 -40.70 -17.96 9.01
CA CYS A 824 -41.53 -18.89 9.76
C CYS A 824 -40.70 -19.98 10.44
N LEU A 825 -39.68 -20.51 9.75
CA LEU A 825 -38.78 -21.52 10.31
C LEU A 825 -37.93 -20.95 11.46
N ALA A 826 -37.34 -19.76 11.28
CA ALA A 826 -36.54 -19.10 12.31
C ALA A 826 -37.39 -18.74 13.54
N GLY A 827 -38.58 -18.17 13.31
CA GLY A 827 -39.52 -17.82 14.38
C GLY A 827 -40.05 -19.05 15.13
N ALA A 828 -40.40 -20.13 14.41
CA ALA A 828 -40.84 -21.38 15.03
C ALA A 828 -39.72 -22.05 15.84
N GLN A 829 -38.48 -22.00 15.34
CA GLN A 829 -37.32 -22.50 16.08
C GLN A 829 -37.06 -21.68 17.35
N PHE A 830 -37.10 -20.35 17.27
CA PHE A 830 -36.95 -19.48 18.44
C PHE A 830 -38.07 -19.72 19.47
N ARG A 831 -39.33 -19.84 19.03
CA ARG A 831 -40.44 -20.17 19.94
C ARG A 831 -40.22 -21.50 20.67
N LYS A 832 -39.67 -22.51 19.98
CA LYS A 832 -39.36 -23.82 20.58
C LYS A 832 -38.23 -23.75 21.60
N SER A 833 -37.26 -22.86 21.44
CA SER A 833 -36.14 -22.70 22.38
C SER A 833 -36.50 -21.95 23.67
N LEU A 834 -37.65 -21.26 23.72
CA LEU A 834 -38.14 -20.62 24.93
C LEU A 834 -38.47 -21.65 26.02
N ALA A 835 -37.87 -21.48 27.20
CA ALA A 835 -37.97 -22.40 28.33
C ALA A 835 -39.33 -22.33 29.03
N THR A 836 -39.88 -21.13 29.22
CA THR A 836 -41.09 -20.90 30.05
C THR A 836 -42.35 -20.75 29.21
N GLU A 837 -43.46 -21.34 29.66
CA GLU A 837 -44.77 -21.20 29.00
C GLU A 837 -45.26 -19.74 28.95
N GLN A 838 -44.92 -18.94 29.96
CA GLN A 838 -45.19 -17.49 29.96
C GLN A 838 -44.48 -16.74 28.83
N GLN A 839 -43.21 -17.07 28.56
CA GLN A 839 -42.44 -16.47 27.45
C GLN A 839 -43.05 -16.87 26.10
N ARG A 840 -43.51 -18.12 25.99
CA ARG A 840 -44.23 -18.62 24.83
C ARG A 840 -45.55 -17.86 24.62
N ASN A 841 -46.34 -17.64 25.66
CA ASN A 841 -47.60 -16.90 25.50
C ASN A 841 -47.34 -15.45 25.08
N LYS A 842 -46.35 -14.78 25.69
CA LYS A 842 -45.92 -13.43 25.27
C LYS A 842 -45.53 -13.36 23.78
N PHE A 843 -44.80 -14.37 23.30
CA PHE A 843 -44.44 -14.45 21.88
C PHE A 843 -45.69 -14.53 20.98
N ASP A 844 -46.64 -15.42 21.32
CA ASP A 844 -47.86 -15.61 20.53
C ASP A 844 -48.74 -14.36 20.55
N ASP A 845 -48.90 -13.72 21.72
CA ASP A 845 -49.70 -12.51 21.88
C ASP A 845 -49.21 -11.36 21.00
N VAL A 846 -47.88 -11.17 20.92
CA VAL A 846 -47.27 -10.13 20.07
C VAL A 846 -47.59 -10.37 18.60
N PHE A 847 -47.43 -11.60 18.09
CA PHE A 847 -47.72 -11.89 16.68
C PHE A 847 -49.23 -11.92 16.39
N HIS A 848 -50.08 -12.31 17.35
CA HIS A 848 -51.53 -12.18 17.23
C HIS A 848 -51.95 -10.72 17.07
N SER A 849 -51.39 -9.81 17.87
CA SER A 849 -51.68 -8.38 17.78
C SER A 849 -51.21 -7.72 16.47
N ALA A 850 -50.16 -8.26 15.85
CA ALA A 850 -49.60 -7.76 14.59
C ALA A 850 -50.19 -8.44 13.34
N SER A 851 -50.97 -9.51 13.50
CA SER A 851 -51.50 -10.29 12.39
C SER A 851 -52.65 -9.56 11.67
N SER A 852 -52.66 -9.69 10.35
CA SER A 852 -53.73 -9.24 9.46
C SER A 852 -53.92 -10.31 8.38
N PRO A 853 -55.13 -10.47 7.81
CA PRO A 853 -55.42 -11.58 6.91
C PRO A 853 -54.49 -11.57 5.69
N GLY A 854 -53.75 -12.66 5.50
CA GLY A 854 -52.74 -12.83 4.44
C GLY A 854 -51.38 -12.19 4.75
N SER A 855 -51.12 -11.80 6.01
CA SER A 855 -49.82 -11.27 6.40
C SER A 855 -48.80 -12.37 6.74
N PRO A 856 -47.49 -12.12 6.57
CA PRO A 856 -46.44 -13.07 6.95
C PRO A 856 -46.50 -13.48 8.44
N PHE A 857 -47.07 -12.62 9.30
CA PHE A 857 -47.24 -12.90 10.72
C PHE A 857 -48.35 -13.92 10.99
N GLU A 858 -49.41 -13.94 10.19
CA GLU A 858 -50.46 -14.97 10.26
C GLU A 858 -49.89 -16.34 9.83
N GLU A 859 -49.06 -16.36 8.78
CA GLU A 859 -48.42 -17.58 8.30
C GLU A 859 -47.49 -18.21 9.36
N LEU A 860 -46.72 -17.39 10.08
CA LEU A 860 -45.95 -17.84 11.25
C LEU A 860 -46.85 -18.49 12.30
N LEU A 861 -47.98 -17.86 12.67
CA LEU A 861 -48.91 -18.42 13.65
C LEU A 861 -49.52 -19.75 13.18
N ASN A 862 -49.80 -19.91 11.89
CA ASN A 862 -50.28 -21.15 11.31
C ASN A 862 -49.21 -22.26 11.35
N CYS A 863 -47.95 -21.94 11.05
CA CYS A 863 -46.83 -22.88 11.21
C CYS A 863 -46.68 -23.37 12.66
N LEU A 864 -46.94 -22.51 13.64
CA LEU A 864 -46.87 -22.86 15.05
C LEU A 864 -47.99 -23.83 15.47
N LYS A 865 -49.22 -23.63 14.98
CA LYS A 865 -50.37 -24.52 15.22
C LYS A 865 -50.16 -25.92 14.64
N HIS A 866 -49.63 -26.03 13.43
CA HIS A 866 -49.33 -27.34 12.85
C HIS A 866 -48.21 -28.08 13.59
N SER A 867 -47.25 -27.35 14.17
CA SER A 867 -46.17 -27.96 14.96
C SER A 867 -46.63 -28.51 16.33
N THR A 868 -47.73 -28.00 16.89
CA THR A 868 -48.33 -28.50 18.14
C THR A 868 -49.27 -29.67 17.89
N GLU A 869 -49.93 -29.75 16.73
CA GLU A 869 -50.77 -30.88 16.33
C GLU A 869 -49.96 -32.16 16.09
N MET A 870 -48.79 -32.09 15.43
CA MET A 870 -47.90 -33.26 15.25
C MET A 870 -47.28 -33.82 16.54
N LYS A 871 -47.33 -33.09 17.67
CA LYS A 871 -46.90 -33.61 18.99
C LYS A 871 -48.02 -34.30 19.77
N LYS A 872 -49.28 -34.16 19.33
CA LYS A 872 -50.45 -34.81 19.95
C LYS A 872 -50.84 -36.13 19.26
N THR A 873 -50.24 -36.42 18.10
CA THR A 873 -50.21 -37.73 17.44
C THR A 873 -48.91 -38.43 17.77
#